data_AF-A0A7R9CLE8-F1
#
_entry.id   AF-A0A7R9CLE8-F1
#
_cell.length_a   1.000
_cell.length_b   1.000
_cell.length_c   1.000
_cell.angle_alpha   90.00
_cell.angle_beta   90.00
_cell.angle_gamma   90.00
#
_symmetry.space_group_name_H-M   'P 1'
#
loop_
_entity.id
_entity.type
_entity.pdbx_description
1 polymer ?
#
loop_
_entity_poly.entity_id
_entity_poly.type
_entity_poly.pdbx_seq_one_letter_code
_entity_poly.pdbx_strand_id
1 'polypeptide(L)'
;MTSVKNRQEWSNRPVSAVLLRELSTASRTCRSVDTSGCHEYLFRFFTDCSVVVSAPTGSGKTAVFELAIVQLLKKMDDMNYSQNFKIVYMAPVKALCAERFRDWDAKFSRYGLTCKEVTGDSYETDLLEISHCRLILTTPEKWDSLTRRWKDNKGLVQVVKLFLIDEVHLLNEERRGATLEAVVSRMKTVQKTLRLDRHTPSHTFLPLRFIAVSATIPNVEDVAQWLGCDDSPAKHYKISDELRPVKLNKVVIGYPCTTASPFQFDIGLSYKLKPILIKYSDLKPTLIFCSTRKGVQQTSSVLAQQLTFEFNQEQRDKLMLAANLIQENKLKALLKGGIGFHHAGMDLADRSTTEQVFHSGYLPVLVTTSTLAMGVNLPAHLVIIKSTQQYVYGGYQEYSETQVLQMIGRAGRPQFDTSATAVIMTKENTKHRYERLVDGKELVESSLHRHLTEHLNAEVVLQTITEHAVAMDWIRSTFLYVRALSNPRHYGFPANLDKRGIEYKLEQMCLIELNELSKAKLITIDLINISPTETGCLMARYYLAFQSMKIFAKVCGSEKLQELLSLLSECHEFADVQLRVSEKKTLNALNNTKDQECIRFPLPGKIKTRDMKVNCLIQAVFGGLQIYDTSLNQDATKIVRAGERVSKCLVQFLNQQPQYQSLLSAIILAKCFYRKLWENTPYVSRQLERIGPALSSLLAKNGKTSFRAIVESNPRDLERILNRPPPMGNRIQEAVRGLPYFSLDLEGSDNQFAKVTVTVKLLNPELVLKINMSSNEHCFTLLVGDSENRLLLNKRIRTVDMVLSPILVLSVNQNNAKEVYANLLSEKWIGLDVSATIKVSNLKHLQQNLKVSIEKIQKTKQSKLILTNTEEKPKKLKKPTLIEQIQEKHAGMYNLPGMKLKTNPPQNSTHVDLNKCQYRPLRKEQLVPLEASEKTALTDELTIQGHIRRGREKRISKYGRDSREPSGIALYFNFPLRLANRGKVMS
;
A
#
# COMPACT_ATOMS: atom_id res chain seq x y z
N MET A 1 31.14 -5.42 19.48
CA MET A 1 31.53 -4.07 18.99
C MET A 1 32.65 -4.22 17.95
N THR A 2 32.41 -5.04 16.92
CA THR A 2 33.48 -5.74 16.16
C THR A 2 33.21 -5.82 14.65
N SER A 3 32.44 -4.86 14.13
CA SER A 3 32.00 -4.79 12.72
C SER A 3 32.31 -3.45 12.03
N VAL A 4 33.08 -2.56 12.68
CA VAL A 4 33.27 -1.16 12.25
C VAL A 4 34.61 -0.92 11.55
N LYS A 5 35.67 -1.70 11.85
CA LYS A 5 37.04 -1.40 11.35
C LYS A 5 37.32 -1.75 9.88
N ASN A 6 36.50 -2.57 9.21
CA ASN A 6 36.76 -3.00 7.82
C ASN A 6 36.04 -2.13 6.76
N ARG A 7 35.77 -0.84 7.04
CA ARG A 7 35.10 0.09 6.10
C ARG A 7 36.00 1.17 5.48
N GLN A 8 37.29 1.21 5.79
CA GLN A 8 38.17 2.33 5.43
C GLN A 8 39.20 2.09 4.30
N GLU A 9 39.31 0.87 3.74
CA GLU A 9 40.35 0.54 2.73
C GLU A 9 39.82 0.34 1.29
N TRP A 10 38.56 0.70 1.01
CA TRP A 10 37.90 0.41 -0.29
C TRP A 10 37.55 1.67 -1.12
N SER A 11 38.21 2.80 -0.88
CA SER A 11 38.04 4.03 -1.66
C SER A 11 38.75 4.01 -3.03
N ASN A 12 39.84 3.24 -3.18
CA ASN A 12 40.79 3.43 -4.29
C ASN A 12 40.63 2.41 -5.43
N ARG A 13 39.40 2.05 -5.82
CA ARG A 13 39.12 1.34 -7.09
C ARG A 13 38.39 2.29 -8.04
N PRO A 14 39.04 2.82 -9.08
CA PRO A 14 38.45 3.88 -9.90
C PRO A 14 37.25 3.36 -10.69
N VAL A 15 36.24 4.22 -10.85
CA VAL A 15 35.00 3.94 -11.60
C VAL A 15 35.29 3.52 -13.05
N SER A 16 36.44 3.92 -13.62
CA SER A 16 36.92 3.46 -14.93
C SER A 16 37.02 1.93 -15.05
N ALA A 17 37.36 1.21 -13.98
CA ALA A 17 37.40 -0.26 -13.98
C ALA A 17 35.99 -0.87 -14.01
N VAL A 18 34.99 -0.20 -13.44
CA VAL A 18 33.58 -0.57 -13.55
C VAL A 18 33.08 -0.30 -14.96
N LEU A 19 33.41 0.87 -15.51
CA LEU A 19 33.06 1.30 -16.86
C LEU A 19 33.62 0.33 -17.91
N LEU A 20 34.91 -0.04 -17.82
CA LEU A 20 35.52 -1.04 -18.71
C LEU A 20 34.92 -2.43 -18.53
N ARG A 21 34.65 -2.85 -17.29
CA ARG A 21 34.05 -4.17 -17.04
C ARG A 21 32.63 -4.26 -17.59
N GLU A 22 31.77 -3.29 -17.30
CA GLU A 22 30.37 -3.31 -17.74
C GLU A 22 30.19 -2.88 -19.20
N LEU A 23 31.08 -2.08 -19.80
CA LEU A 23 31.16 -1.99 -21.27
C LEU A 23 31.58 -3.35 -21.86
N SER A 24 32.44 -4.14 -21.21
CA SER A 24 32.70 -5.51 -21.64
C SER A 24 31.52 -6.45 -21.42
N THR A 25 30.70 -6.26 -20.37
CA THR A 25 29.47 -7.04 -20.13
C THR A 25 28.39 -6.69 -21.16
N ALA A 26 28.16 -5.40 -21.40
CA ALA A 26 27.26 -4.88 -22.42
C ALA A 26 27.72 -5.27 -23.84
N SER A 27 29.03 -5.20 -24.12
CA SER A 27 29.60 -5.75 -25.36
C SER A 27 29.31 -7.25 -25.48
N ARG A 28 29.50 -8.05 -24.42
CA ARG A 28 29.23 -9.49 -24.42
C ARG A 28 27.74 -9.83 -24.61
N THR A 29 26.80 -9.02 -24.10
CA THR A 29 25.36 -9.21 -24.37
C THR A 29 24.95 -8.66 -25.75
N CYS A 30 25.61 -7.62 -26.25
CA CYS A 30 25.44 -7.07 -27.60
C CYS A 30 26.18 -7.84 -28.71
N ARG A 31 26.90 -8.95 -28.42
CA ARG A 31 27.60 -9.79 -29.42
C ARG A 31 26.75 -10.41 -30.53
N SER A 32 25.44 -10.15 -30.56
CA SER A 32 24.47 -10.56 -31.58
C SER A 32 23.96 -9.40 -32.45
N VAL A 33 24.44 -8.17 -32.20
CA VAL A 33 24.22 -6.99 -33.04
C VAL A 33 25.58 -6.56 -33.58
N ASP A 34 25.64 -6.14 -34.85
CA ASP A 34 26.92 -5.88 -35.51
C ASP A 34 27.75 -4.83 -34.76
N THR A 35 29.00 -5.21 -34.46
CA THR A 35 29.89 -4.51 -33.53
C THR A 35 30.33 -3.12 -34.01
N SER A 36 30.17 -2.84 -35.30
CA SER A 36 30.35 -1.51 -35.91
C SER A 36 29.31 -0.51 -35.40
N GLY A 37 28.02 -0.86 -35.46
CA GLY A 37 26.92 0.02 -35.06
C GLY A 37 26.86 0.26 -33.55
N CYS A 38 26.88 -0.81 -32.74
CA CYS A 38 26.64 -0.67 -31.30
C CYS A 38 27.63 0.25 -30.56
N HIS A 39 28.89 0.34 -30.99
CA HIS A 39 29.86 1.23 -30.36
C HIS A 39 29.51 2.71 -30.55
N GLU A 40 29.05 3.10 -31.74
CA GLU A 40 28.67 4.50 -31.99
C GLU A 40 27.37 4.87 -31.26
N TYR A 41 26.39 3.95 -31.21
CA TYR A 41 25.20 4.12 -30.37
C TYR A 41 25.57 4.28 -28.89
N LEU A 42 26.45 3.43 -28.35
CA LEU A 42 26.90 3.51 -26.95
C LEU A 42 27.56 4.87 -26.62
N PHE A 43 28.40 5.39 -27.51
CA PHE A 43 29.04 6.70 -27.31
C PHE A 43 28.00 7.84 -27.28
N ARG A 44 26.96 7.77 -28.12
CA ARG A 44 25.87 8.77 -28.17
C ARG A 44 25.01 8.81 -26.89
N PHE A 45 24.99 7.76 -26.05
CA PHE A 45 24.27 7.74 -24.77
C PHE A 45 24.97 8.49 -23.62
N PHE A 46 26.28 8.75 -23.71
CA PHE A 46 27.06 9.51 -22.71
C PHE A 46 26.81 11.03 -22.81
N THR A 47 25.55 11.45 -22.66
CA THR A 47 25.16 12.86 -22.60
C THR A 47 24.17 13.07 -21.45
N ASP A 48 24.17 14.22 -20.79
CA ASP A 48 23.33 14.41 -19.58
C ASP A 48 21.85 14.75 -19.89
N CYS A 49 21.50 14.83 -21.17
CA CYS A 49 20.12 15.03 -21.64
C CYS A 49 19.19 13.89 -21.20
N SER A 50 17.90 14.17 -21.08
CA SER A 50 16.87 13.12 -21.09
C SER A 50 16.92 12.33 -22.40
N VAL A 51 16.62 11.04 -22.34
CA VAL A 51 16.67 10.13 -23.50
C VAL A 51 15.43 9.23 -23.57
N VAL A 52 14.90 9.00 -24.77
CA VAL A 52 13.82 8.05 -25.05
C VAL A 52 14.30 7.01 -26.06
N VAL A 53 14.15 5.72 -25.75
CA VAL A 53 14.55 4.61 -26.62
C VAL A 53 13.34 3.74 -26.97
N SER A 54 12.92 3.79 -28.23
CA SER A 54 11.94 2.90 -28.83
C SER A 54 12.70 1.74 -29.47
N ALA A 55 12.63 0.54 -28.88
CA ALA A 55 13.40 -0.63 -29.31
C ALA A 55 12.66 -1.96 -29.10
N PRO A 56 12.89 -2.99 -29.93
CA PRO A 56 12.19 -4.27 -29.81
C PRO A 56 12.43 -4.96 -28.45
N THR A 57 11.40 -5.66 -27.95
CA THR A 57 11.55 -6.50 -26.75
C THR A 57 12.53 -7.63 -27.03
N GLY A 58 13.64 -7.67 -26.27
CA GLY A 58 14.79 -8.53 -26.49
C GLY A 58 16.07 -7.79 -26.86
N SER A 59 15.98 -6.57 -27.43
CA SER A 59 17.13 -5.78 -27.91
C SER A 59 17.90 -5.04 -26.79
N GLY A 60 18.19 -5.72 -25.67
CA GLY A 60 19.10 -5.22 -24.64
C GLY A 60 18.63 -4.01 -23.81
N LYS A 61 17.34 -3.65 -23.85
CA LYS A 61 16.72 -2.46 -23.23
C LYS A 61 17.27 -2.09 -21.83
N THR A 62 17.50 -3.08 -20.96
CA THR A 62 18.06 -2.90 -19.61
C THR A 62 19.44 -2.21 -19.58
N ALA A 63 20.31 -2.48 -20.56
CA ALA A 63 21.68 -1.93 -20.58
C ALA A 63 21.68 -0.39 -20.66
N VAL A 64 20.67 0.21 -21.29
CA VAL A 64 20.49 1.68 -21.35
C VAL A 64 20.32 2.27 -19.94
N PHE A 65 19.57 1.59 -19.07
CA PHE A 65 19.40 2.00 -17.68
C PHE A 65 20.69 1.81 -16.87
N GLU A 66 21.40 0.70 -17.06
CA GLU A 66 22.66 0.40 -16.35
C GLU A 66 23.76 1.41 -16.72
N LEU A 67 23.88 1.79 -17.99
CA LEU A 67 24.78 2.85 -18.46
C LEU A 67 24.40 4.22 -17.88
N ALA A 68 23.11 4.55 -17.79
CA ALA A 68 22.66 5.80 -17.18
C ALA A 68 22.96 5.87 -15.67
N ILE A 69 22.85 4.74 -14.94
CA ILE A 69 23.26 4.62 -13.53
C ILE A 69 24.78 4.84 -13.41
N VAL A 70 25.58 4.17 -14.23
CA VAL A 70 27.05 4.30 -14.21
C VAL A 70 27.51 5.72 -14.58
N GLN A 71 26.88 6.37 -15.56
CA GLN A 71 27.17 7.77 -15.92
C GLN A 71 26.83 8.72 -14.75
N LEU A 72 25.70 8.52 -14.07
CA LEU A 72 25.37 9.32 -12.89
C LEU A 72 26.41 9.12 -11.78
N LEU A 73 26.74 7.87 -11.45
CA LEU A 73 27.75 7.56 -10.43
C LEU A 73 29.10 8.21 -10.75
N LYS A 74 29.57 8.10 -11.99
CA LYS A 74 30.81 8.76 -12.43
C LYS A 74 30.72 10.28 -12.25
N LYS A 75 29.61 10.92 -12.66
CA LYS A 75 29.44 12.37 -12.50
C LYS A 75 29.35 12.81 -11.03
N MET A 76 28.82 11.98 -10.13
CA MET A 76 28.84 12.25 -8.69
C MET A 76 30.26 12.19 -8.12
N ASP A 77 31.07 11.23 -8.57
CA ASP A 77 32.47 11.02 -8.20
C ASP A 77 33.36 12.17 -8.74
N ASP A 78 33.26 12.46 -10.04
CA ASP A 78 33.95 13.56 -10.75
C ASP A 78 33.72 14.93 -10.09
N MET A 79 32.59 15.13 -9.38
CA MET A 79 32.22 16.39 -8.71
C MET A 79 32.31 16.34 -7.18
N ASN A 80 32.82 15.27 -6.58
CA ASN A 80 32.85 15.04 -5.11
C ASN A 80 31.47 15.29 -4.43
N TYR A 81 30.38 14.85 -5.06
CA TYR A 81 29.01 15.21 -4.67
C TYR A 81 28.59 14.55 -3.35
N SER A 82 28.77 15.29 -2.25
CA SER A 82 28.52 14.82 -0.87
C SER A 82 27.04 14.76 -0.46
N GLN A 83 26.13 15.34 -1.24
CA GLN A 83 24.70 15.39 -0.92
C GLN A 83 24.01 14.03 -1.16
N ASN A 84 22.92 13.78 -0.42
CA ASN A 84 22.07 12.60 -0.65
C ASN A 84 21.40 12.70 -2.03
N PHE A 85 21.47 11.64 -2.82
CA PHE A 85 20.79 11.53 -4.11
C PHE A 85 20.01 10.21 -4.21
N LYS A 86 18.97 10.20 -5.04
CA LYS A 86 18.16 9.02 -5.34
C LYS A 86 18.10 8.77 -6.85
N ILE A 87 18.08 7.49 -7.20
CA ILE A 87 17.74 6.96 -8.51
C ILE A 87 16.41 6.23 -8.36
N VAL A 88 15.44 6.52 -9.23
CA VAL A 88 14.14 5.86 -9.25
C VAL A 88 14.03 5.04 -10.54
N TYR A 89 13.75 3.75 -10.41
CA TYR A 89 13.36 2.88 -11.52
C TYR A 89 11.89 2.51 -11.40
N MET A 90 11.14 2.83 -12.45
CA MET A 90 9.72 2.62 -12.55
C MET A 90 9.42 1.54 -13.60
N ALA A 91 8.80 0.44 -13.16
CA ALA A 91 8.39 -0.65 -14.04
C ALA A 91 6.85 -0.80 -14.07
N PRO A 92 6.29 -1.29 -15.20
CA PRO A 92 4.86 -1.54 -15.34
C PRO A 92 4.32 -2.63 -14.42
N VAL A 93 5.15 -3.45 -13.76
CA VAL A 93 4.71 -4.57 -12.90
C VAL A 93 5.68 -4.88 -11.77
N LYS A 94 5.13 -5.30 -10.62
CA LYS A 94 5.90 -5.75 -9.45
C LYS A 94 6.88 -6.88 -9.77
N ALA A 95 6.49 -7.80 -10.65
CA ALA A 95 7.34 -8.93 -11.05
C ALA A 95 8.65 -8.45 -11.73
N LEU A 96 8.57 -7.41 -12.56
CA LEU A 96 9.76 -6.79 -13.18
C LEU A 96 10.55 -5.96 -12.15
N CYS A 97 9.89 -5.30 -11.19
CA CYS A 97 10.58 -4.66 -10.06
C CYS A 97 11.42 -5.70 -9.28
N ALA A 98 10.84 -6.84 -8.94
CA ALA A 98 11.49 -7.93 -8.21
C ALA A 98 12.59 -8.63 -9.03
N GLU A 99 12.40 -8.79 -10.34
CA GLU A 99 13.43 -9.29 -11.26
C GLU A 99 14.64 -8.34 -11.31
N ARG A 100 14.40 -7.05 -11.55
CA ARG A 100 15.45 -6.03 -11.58
C ARG A 100 16.09 -5.83 -10.22
N PHE A 101 15.37 -5.95 -9.11
CA PHE A 101 15.93 -5.85 -7.77
C PHE A 101 16.95 -6.96 -7.51
N ARG A 102 16.65 -8.22 -7.86
CA ARG A 102 17.60 -9.34 -7.70
C ARG A 102 18.86 -9.16 -8.56
N ASP A 103 18.72 -8.63 -9.77
CA ASP A 103 19.83 -8.37 -10.69
C ASP A 103 20.69 -7.17 -10.22
N TRP A 104 20.05 -6.04 -9.94
CA TRP A 104 20.71 -4.77 -9.63
C TRP A 104 21.23 -4.68 -8.20
N ASP A 105 20.63 -5.35 -7.22
CA ASP A 105 21.23 -5.46 -5.89
C ASP A 105 22.54 -6.27 -5.95
N ALA A 106 22.54 -7.42 -6.66
CA ALA A 106 23.74 -8.25 -6.83
C ALA A 106 24.88 -7.56 -7.62
N LYS A 107 24.53 -6.70 -8.58
CA LYS A 107 25.46 -5.86 -9.36
C LYS A 107 25.96 -4.64 -8.57
N PHE A 108 25.05 -3.76 -8.15
CA PHE A 108 25.38 -2.40 -7.70
C PHE A 108 25.64 -2.24 -6.20
N SER A 109 25.24 -3.19 -5.34
CA SER A 109 25.62 -3.17 -3.91
C SER A 109 27.14 -3.12 -3.70
N ARG A 110 27.89 -3.78 -4.61
CA ARG A 110 29.36 -3.78 -4.69
C ARG A 110 29.98 -2.41 -4.94
N TYR A 111 29.18 -1.46 -5.41
CA TYR A 111 29.57 -0.07 -5.73
C TYR A 111 28.88 0.93 -4.78
N GLY A 112 28.39 0.50 -3.62
CA GLY A 112 27.82 1.38 -2.59
C GLY A 112 26.41 1.89 -2.85
N LEU A 113 25.74 1.41 -3.90
CA LEU A 113 24.31 1.65 -4.13
C LEU A 113 23.47 0.65 -3.32
N THR A 114 22.83 1.17 -2.27
CA THR A 114 21.81 0.45 -1.50
C THR A 114 20.51 0.38 -2.31
N CYS A 115 20.10 -0.82 -2.72
CA CYS A 115 18.88 -1.05 -3.49
C CYS A 115 17.68 -1.38 -2.59
N LYS A 116 16.47 -1.04 -3.03
CA LYS A 116 15.22 -1.43 -2.34
C LYS A 116 14.07 -1.59 -3.35
N GLU A 117 13.43 -2.75 -3.35
CA GLU A 117 12.09 -2.89 -3.95
C GLU A 117 11.06 -2.20 -3.05
N VAL A 118 10.24 -1.32 -3.64
CA VAL A 118 9.13 -0.65 -2.97
C VAL A 118 7.90 -0.79 -3.85
N THR A 119 7.03 -1.75 -3.53
CA THR A 119 5.81 -2.03 -4.31
C THR A 119 4.57 -2.04 -3.42
N GLY A 120 3.40 -2.31 -4.01
CA GLY A 120 2.12 -2.39 -3.28
C GLY A 120 1.97 -3.58 -2.31
N ASP A 121 3.04 -4.30 -1.97
CA ASP A 121 3.11 -5.24 -0.84
C ASP A 121 4.03 -4.73 0.30
N SER A 122 4.83 -3.67 0.04
CA SER A 122 5.67 -3.00 1.05
C SER A 122 4.80 -2.21 2.05
N TYR A 123 5.10 -2.36 3.33
CA TYR A 123 4.37 -1.79 4.47
C TYR A 123 4.80 -0.34 4.77
N GLU A 124 4.12 0.32 5.71
CA GLU A 124 4.44 1.71 6.09
C GLU A 124 5.80 1.81 6.83
N THR A 125 6.32 0.70 7.36
CA THR A 125 7.68 0.58 7.95
C THR A 125 8.80 0.81 6.93
N ASP A 126 8.58 0.51 5.65
CA ASP A 126 9.59 0.67 4.59
C ASP A 126 9.99 2.14 4.36
N LEU A 127 9.22 3.11 4.86
CA LEU A 127 9.49 4.56 4.70
C LEU A 127 10.83 4.99 5.34
N LEU A 128 11.20 4.40 6.49
CA LEU A 128 12.48 4.70 7.15
C LEU A 128 13.65 4.14 6.32
N GLU A 129 13.51 2.94 5.77
CA GLU A 129 14.53 2.30 4.92
C GLU A 129 14.74 3.04 3.59
N ILE A 130 13.67 3.64 3.03
CA ILE A 130 13.73 4.46 1.81
C ILE A 130 14.66 5.68 1.97
N SER A 131 14.81 6.21 3.19
CA SER A 131 15.75 7.31 3.46
C SER A 131 17.22 6.89 3.19
N HIS A 132 17.56 5.62 3.45
CA HIS A 132 18.91 5.05 3.35
C HIS A 132 19.22 4.34 2.03
N CYS A 133 18.21 3.91 1.26
CA CYS A 133 18.44 3.35 -0.08
C CYS A 133 18.81 4.46 -1.09
N ARG A 134 19.64 4.15 -2.09
CA ARG A 134 19.95 5.06 -3.21
C ARG A 134 19.26 4.69 -4.52
N LEU A 135 18.94 3.40 -4.73
CA LEU A 135 18.21 2.91 -5.90
C LEU A 135 16.86 2.33 -5.49
N ILE A 136 15.78 3.00 -5.87
CA ILE A 136 14.39 2.64 -5.55
C ILE A 136 13.76 1.98 -6.79
N LEU A 137 13.30 0.73 -6.67
CA LEU A 137 12.57 0.03 -7.72
C LEU A 137 11.08 -0.04 -7.37
N THR A 138 10.22 0.54 -8.20
CA THR A 138 8.82 0.84 -7.86
C THR A 138 7.86 0.72 -9.06
N THR A 139 6.56 0.68 -8.80
CA THR A 139 5.50 0.83 -9.83
C THR A 139 4.93 2.25 -9.81
N PRO A 140 4.26 2.72 -10.89
CA PRO A 140 3.68 4.07 -10.94
C PRO A 140 2.78 4.39 -9.74
N GLU A 141 1.92 3.46 -9.34
CA GLU A 141 0.92 3.65 -8.28
C GLU A 141 1.55 3.70 -6.89
N LYS A 142 2.63 2.93 -6.65
CA LYS A 142 3.35 2.98 -5.37
C LYS A 142 4.17 4.26 -5.27
N TRP A 143 4.81 4.72 -6.35
CA TRP A 143 5.51 6.00 -6.35
C TRP A 143 4.55 7.20 -6.25
N ASP A 144 3.40 7.15 -6.92
CA ASP A 144 2.35 8.15 -6.76
C ASP A 144 1.84 8.15 -5.31
N SER A 145 1.52 7.00 -4.73
CA SER A 145 1.10 6.88 -3.31
C SER A 145 2.16 7.38 -2.31
N LEU A 146 3.45 7.17 -2.57
CA LEU A 146 4.56 7.72 -1.76
C LEU A 146 4.63 9.25 -1.88
N THR A 147 4.67 9.75 -3.11
CA THR A 147 4.78 11.20 -3.38
C THR A 147 3.49 11.96 -3.05
N ARG A 148 2.34 11.32 -2.94
CA ARG A 148 1.09 11.90 -2.39
C ARG A 148 1.15 12.17 -0.88
N ARG A 149 2.16 11.68 -0.15
CA ARG A 149 2.38 11.93 1.28
C ARG A 149 3.60 12.82 1.56
N TRP A 150 4.04 13.64 0.58
CA TRP A 150 5.33 14.34 0.64
C TRP A 150 5.43 15.54 1.59
N LYS A 151 4.37 15.96 2.29
CA LYS A 151 4.47 17.10 3.24
C LYS A 151 5.46 16.81 4.39
N ASP A 152 5.66 15.53 4.72
CA ASP A 152 6.70 15.06 5.65
C ASP A 152 8.07 14.78 4.96
N ASN A 153 8.11 14.79 3.62
CA ASN A 153 9.21 14.28 2.79
C ASN A 153 9.62 15.24 1.65
N LYS A 154 9.69 16.55 1.90
CA LYS A 154 10.21 17.55 0.93
C LYS A 154 11.57 17.12 0.36
N GLY A 155 12.46 16.64 1.23
CA GLY A 155 13.79 16.16 0.86
C GLY A 155 13.85 14.82 0.11
N LEU A 156 12.73 14.15 -0.26
CA LEU A 156 12.78 12.91 -1.05
C LEU A 156 12.64 13.15 -2.56
N VAL A 157 11.77 14.08 -2.98
CA VAL A 157 11.55 14.37 -4.42
C VAL A 157 12.69 15.23 -5.00
N GLN A 158 13.19 16.18 -4.20
CA GLN A 158 14.22 17.14 -4.59
C GLN A 158 15.60 16.49 -4.86
N VAL A 159 15.87 15.36 -4.20
CA VAL A 159 17.12 14.58 -4.32
C VAL A 159 17.10 13.53 -5.42
N VAL A 160 15.97 13.32 -6.11
CA VAL A 160 15.96 12.43 -7.28
C VAL A 160 16.73 13.11 -8.41
N LYS A 161 17.78 12.46 -8.91
CA LYS A 161 18.62 12.99 -10.01
C LYS A 161 18.50 12.18 -11.31
N LEU A 162 18.03 10.94 -11.22
CA LEU A 162 17.83 10.05 -12.37
C LEU A 162 16.52 9.28 -12.21
N PHE A 163 15.66 9.37 -13.23
CA PHE A 163 14.36 8.69 -13.29
C PHE A 163 14.34 7.78 -14.52
N LEU A 164 14.21 6.48 -14.27
CA LEU A 164 14.27 5.42 -15.27
C LEU A 164 12.85 4.86 -15.45
N ILE A 165 12.31 4.92 -16.66
CA ILE A 165 10.94 4.50 -16.99
C ILE A 165 11.01 3.33 -17.96
N ASP A 166 10.59 2.15 -17.52
CA ASP A 166 10.48 0.96 -18.35
C ASP A 166 9.08 0.83 -18.97
N GLU A 167 9.03 0.32 -20.20
CA GLU A 167 7.85 0.19 -21.04
C GLU A 167 6.94 1.43 -21.06
N VAL A 168 7.47 2.60 -21.46
CA VAL A 168 6.72 3.87 -21.46
C VAL A 168 5.44 3.87 -22.33
N HIS A 169 5.26 2.88 -23.22
CA HIS A 169 3.96 2.63 -23.88
C HIS A 169 2.80 2.30 -22.92
N LEU A 170 3.09 2.08 -21.63
CA LEU A 170 2.09 2.03 -20.54
C LEU A 170 1.16 3.25 -20.51
N LEU A 171 1.55 4.39 -21.09
CA LEU A 171 0.69 5.57 -21.30
C LEU A 171 -0.67 5.23 -21.97
N ASN A 172 -0.70 4.23 -22.86
CA ASN A 172 -1.93 3.77 -23.52
C ASN A 172 -2.85 2.91 -22.62
N GLU A 173 -2.42 2.54 -21.40
CA GLU A 173 -3.26 1.79 -20.45
C GLU A 173 -4.05 2.73 -19.53
N GLU A 174 -5.36 2.89 -19.79
CA GLU A 174 -6.33 3.74 -19.08
C GLU A 174 -5.92 4.27 -17.68
N ARG A 175 -6.01 3.44 -16.63
CA ARG A 175 -5.71 3.86 -15.24
C ARG A 175 -4.22 4.06 -14.96
N ARG A 176 -3.36 3.34 -15.67
CA ARG A 176 -1.95 3.12 -15.29
C ARG A 176 -1.01 4.06 -16.04
N GLY A 177 -1.32 4.33 -17.29
CA GLY A 177 -0.77 5.44 -18.08
C GLY A 177 -1.08 6.79 -17.44
N ALA A 178 -2.34 7.06 -17.07
CA ALA A 178 -2.70 8.27 -16.33
C ALA A 178 -1.86 8.47 -15.05
N THR A 179 -1.63 7.39 -14.28
CA THR A 179 -0.80 7.42 -13.07
C THR A 179 0.68 7.69 -13.37
N LEU A 180 1.26 7.02 -14.37
CA LEU A 180 2.63 7.27 -14.84
C LEU A 180 2.80 8.72 -15.31
N GLU A 181 1.84 9.21 -16.08
CA GLU A 181 1.85 10.55 -16.67
C GLU A 181 1.79 11.65 -15.60
N ALA A 182 0.86 11.54 -14.65
CA ALA A 182 0.72 12.49 -13.54
C ALA A 182 1.97 12.52 -12.66
N VAL A 183 2.58 11.36 -12.38
CA VAL A 183 3.84 11.25 -11.63
C VAL A 183 4.98 11.98 -12.34
N VAL A 184 5.21 11.69 -13.62
CA VAL A 184 6.33 12.29 -14.37
C VAL A 184 6.13 13.80 -14.53
N SER A 185 4.89 14.23 -14.76
CA SER A 185 4.49 15.64 -14.80
C SER A 185 4.78 16.35 -13.46
N ARG A 186 4.40 15.76 -12.32
CA ARG A 186 4.75 16.24 -10.97
C ARG A 186 6.26 16.35 -10.77
N MET A 187 7.02 15.33 -11.18
CA MET A 187 8.49 15.36 -11.11
C MET A 187 9.09 16.53 -11.93
N LYS A 188 8.55 16.81 -13.13
CA LYS A 188 8.92 17.99 -13.94
C LYS A 188 8.57 19.29 -13.23
N THR A 189 7.34 19.47 -12.75
CA THR A 189 6.88 20.72 -12.12
C THR A 189 7.70 21.06 -10.87
N VAL A 190 7.94 20.08 -9.98
CA VAL A 190 8.79 20.30 -8.78
C VAL A 190 10.20 20.71 -9.17
N GLN A 191 10.77 20.14 -10.24
CA GLN A 191 12.10 20.54 -10.73
C GLN A 191 12.12 21.96 -11.33
N LYS A 192 11.03 22.44 -11.94
CA LYS A 192 10.91 23.85 -12.34
C LYS A 192 10.90 24.78 -11.13
N THR A 193 10.08 24.48 -10.10
CA THR A 193 10.02 25.27 -8.87
C THR A 193 11.38 25.39 -8.18
N LEU A 194 12.17 24.31 -8.15
CA LEU A 194 13.52 24.31 -7.57
C LEU A 194 14.52 25.19 -8.32
N ARG A 195 14.41 25.29 -9.66
CA ARG A 195 15.29 26.16 -10.47
C ARG A 195 15.01 27.65 -10.26
N LEU A 196 13.84 28.01 -9.74
CA LEU A 196 13.43 29.39 -9.49
C LEU A 196 13.85 29.89 -8.09
N ASP A 197 14.31 29.00 -7.21
CA ASP A 197 14.82 29.37 -5.88
C ASP A 197 16.26 29.91 -5.99
N ARG A 198 16.38 31.25 -5.88
CA ARG A 198 17.63 32.00 -6.10
C ARG A 198 18.73 31.71 -5.07
N HIS A 199 18.45 30.96 -4.01
CA HIS A 199 19.42 30.68 -2.95
C HIS A 199 20.33 29.46 -3.23
N THR A 200 20.13 28.73 -4.33
CA THR A 200 21.00 27.62 -4.73
C THR A 200 22.06 28.08 -5.76
N PRO A 201 23.38 27.91 -5.50
CA PRO A 201 24.41 28.21 -6.49
C PRO A 201 24.25 27.38 -7.78
N SER A 202 24.31 28.05 -8.94
CA SER A 202 24.13 27.42 -10.26
C SER A 202 25.03 26.21 -10.51
N HIS A 203 26.27 26.25 -10.01
CA HIS A 203 27.29 25.23 -10.23
C HIS A 203 27.08 23.93 -9.44
N THR A 204 26.13 23.87 -8.48
CA THR A 204 25.83 22.64 -7.71
C THR A 204 24.46 22.02 -8.02
N PHE A 205 23.64 22.65 -8.88
CA PHE A 205 22.33 22.09 -9.23
C PHE A 205 22.43 21.03 -10.34
N LEU A 206 22.49 19.75 -9.96
CA LEU A 206 22.17 18.65 -10.87
C LEU A 206 20.66 18.61 -11.16
N PRO A 207 20.22 18.77 -12.43
CA PRO A 207 18.82 18.59 -12.82
C PRO A 207 18.44 17.10 -12.85
N LEU A 208 17.15 16.82 -12.71
CA LEU A 208 16.59 15.49 -12.96
C LEU A 208 16.71 15.08 -14.44
N ARG A 209 17.39 13.96 -14.71
CA ARG A 209 17.46 13.31 -16.02
C ARG A 209 16.41 12.19 -16.14
N PHE A 210 15.64 12.18 -17.22
CA PHE A 210 14.72 11.07 -17.54
C PHE A 210 15.33 10.12 -18.57
N ILE A 211 15.24 8.81 -18.33
CA ILE A 211 15.55 7.77 -19.31
C ILE A 211 14.30 6.91 -19.47
N ALA A 212 13.62 7.04 -20.60
CA ALA A 212 12.48 6.20 -20.94
C ALA A 212 12.87 5.17 -21.99
N VAL A 213 12.48 3.91 -21.78
CA VAL A 213 12.71 2.82 -22.73
C VAL A 213 11.40 2.07 -22.94
N SER A 214 11.19 1.54 -24.14
CA SER A 214 9.96 0.83 -24.49
C SER A 214 10.17 -0.12 -25.66
N ALA A 215 9.28 -1.12 -25.76
CA ALA A 215 8.89 -1.73 -27.04
C ALA A 215 8.58 -0.65 -28.11
N THR A 216 8.56 -1.04 -29.39
CA THR A 216 8.40 -0.17 -30.57
C THR A 216 7.19 0.78 -30.48
N ILE A 217 7.44 2.04 -30.13
CA ILE A 217 6.50 3.17 -30.24
C ILE A 217 6.69 3.83 -31.61
N PRO A 218 5.61 4.13 -32.37
CA PRO A 218 5.71 4.83 -33.65
C PRO A 218 6.01 6.32 -33.46
N ASN A 219 5.32 6.97 -32.52
CA ASN A 219 5.46 8.38 -32.13
C ASN A 219 6.38 8.56 -30.91
N VAL A 220 7.64 8.10 -31.01
CA VAL A 220 8.65 8.29 -29.95
C VAL A 220 9.00 9.77 -29.75
N GLU A 221 8.73 10.58 -30.77
CA GLU A 221 8.96 12.01 -30.87
C GLU A 221 8.05 12.80 -29.91
N ASP A 222 6.75 12.47 -29.82
CA ASP A 222 5.83 13.07 -28.83
C ASP A 222 6.29 12.77 -27.39
N VAL A 223 6.71 11.52 -27.13
CA VAL A 223 7.18 11.08 -25.81
C VAL A 223 8.49 11.80 -25.44
N ALA A 224 9.33 12.09 -26.43
CA ALA A 224 10.55 12.86 -26.25
C ALA A 224 10.29 14.36 -26.05
N GLN A 225 9.30 14.94 -26.73
CA GLN A 225 8.81 16.29 -26.45
C GLN A 225 8.27 16.39 -25.01
N TRP A 226 7.51 15.38 -24.56
CA TRP A 226 7.00 15.31 -23.19
C TRP A 226 8.10 15.17 -22.13
N LEU A 227 9.15 14.37 -22.37
CA LEU A 227 10.26 14.17 -21.43
C LEU A 227 11.41 15.20 -21.55
N GLY A 228 11.24 16.19 -22.43
CA GLY A 228 12.18 17.29 -22.65
C GLY A 228 12.16 18.38 -21.57
N CYS A 229 12.99 19.39 -21.78
CA CYS A 229 12.89 20.69 -21.13
C CYS A 229 12.05 21.63 -22.02
N ASP A 230 11.65 22.80 -21.48
CA ASP A 230 10.81 23.74 -22.22
C ASP A 230 11.49 24.27 -23.49
N ASP A 231 12.83 24.37 -23.47
CA ASP A 231 13.66 24.86 -24.58
C ASP A 231 14.04 23.77 -25.60
N SER A 232 13.88 22.48 -25.26
CA SER A 232 14.29 21.38 -26.15
C SER A 232 13.70 20.00 -25.78
N PRO A 233 13.26 19.20 -26.78
CA PRO A 233 12.82 17.83 -26.54
C PRO A 233 13.97 16.94 -26.08
N ALA A 234 13.64 15.83 -25.41
CA ALA A 234 14.60 14.77 -25.10
C ALA A 234 15.19 14.17 -26.38
N LYS A 235 16.39 13.57 -26.28
CA LYS A 235 16.97 12.83 -27.40
C LYS A 235 16.20 11.53 -27.60
N HIS A 236 15.73 11.25 -28.81
CA HIS A 236 15.04 10.01 -29.12
C HIS A 236 15.86 9.10 -30.04
N TYR A 237 15.73 7.79 -29.83
CA TYR A 237 16.31 6.76 -30.68
C TYR A 237 15.25 5.72 -31.02
N LYS A 238 15.09 5.43 -32.31
CA LYS A 238 14.13 4.46 -32.84
C LYS A 238 14.93 3.33 -33.50
N ILE A 239 14.89 2.15 -32.89
CA ILE A 239 15.60 0.95 -33.34
C ILE A 239 14.60 0.07 -34.08
N SER A 240 14.92 -0.28 -35.34
CA SER A 240 14.06 -1.14 -36.17
C SER A 240 13.91 -2.55 -35.57
N ASP A 241 12.76 -3.20 -35.82
CA ASP A 241 12.56 -4.63 -35.55
C ASP A 241 13.57 -5.53 -36.30
N GLU A 242 14.15 -5.03 -37.40
CA GLU A 242 15.20 -5.70 -38.16
C GLU A 242 16.50 -5.90 -37.35
N LEU A 243 16.74 -5.04 -36.36
CA LEU A 243 17.89 -5.07 -35.44
C LEU A 243 17.62 -5.91 -34.18
N ARG A 244 16.55 -6.71 -34.16
CA ARG A 244 16.24 -7.65 -33.08
C ARG A 244 17.20 -8.85 -33.12
N PRO A 245 17.87 -9.22 -32.01
CA PRO A 245 18.84 -10.33 -31.96
C PRO A 245 18.33 -11.72 -32.42
N VAL A 246 17.01 -11.92 -32.43
CA VAL A 246 16.34 -13.12 -32.99
C VAL A 246 15.24 -12.60 -33.91
N LYS A 247 15.33 -12.89 -35.22
CA LYS A 247 14.39 -12.33 -36.21
C LYS A 247 12.98 -12.89 -35.97
N LEU A 248 12.02 -11.99 -35.76
CA LEU A 248 10.66 -12.36 -35.37
C LEU A 248 9.68 -12.27 -36.54
N ASN A 249 9.22 -13.43 -37.01
CA ASN A 249 8.08 -13.54 -37.92
C ASN A 249 6.77 -13.32 -37.15
N LYS A 250 5.88 -12.45 -37.64
CA LYS A 250 4.60 -12.11 -37.00
C LYS A 250 3.47 -12.48 -37.96
N VAL A 251 2.61 -13.42 -37.55
CA VAL A 251 1.56 -14.00 -38.41
C VAL A 251 0.20 -13.80 -37.76
N VAL A 252 -0.73 -13.15 -38.47
CA VAL A 252 -2.12 -13.00 -38.01
C VAL A 252 -3.02 -13.91 -38.84
N ILE A 253 -3.69 -14.85 -38.17
CA ILE A 253 -4.61 -15.80 -38.78
C ILE A 253 -6.03 -15.44 -38.34
N GLY A 254 -6.81 -14.96 -39.31
CA GLY A 254 -8.25 -14.81 -39.15
C GLY A 254 -8.96 -16.18 -39.27
N TYR A 255 -10.07 -16.29 -38.55
CA TYR A 255 -10.98 -17.44 -38.63
C TYR A 255 -12.42 -16.95 -38.76
N PRO A 256 -13.27 -17.62 -39.58
CA PRO A 256 -14.67 -17.28 -39.72
C PRO A 256 -15.43 -17.57 -38.41
N CYS A 257 -16.10 -16.55 -37.86
CA CYS A 257 -16.84 -16.65 -36.61
C CYS A 257 -18.32 -16.98 -36.87
N THR A 258 -18.60 -18.21 -37.31
CA THR A 258 -19.99 -18.71 -37.55
C THR A 258 -20.77 -18.97 -36.25
N THR A 259 -20.10 -19.01 -35.09
CA THR A 259 -20.70 -19.29 -33.79
C THR A 259 -21.19 -18.02 -33.08
N ALA A 260 -22.40 -18.05 -32.54
CA ALA A 260 -23.03 -16.91 -31.85
C ALA A 260 -22.35 -16.46 -30.54
N SER A 261 -21.37 -17.21 -30.00
CA SER A 261 -20.68 -16.84 -28.76
C SER A 261 -19.14 -16.84 -28.88
N PRO A 262 -18.44 -15.86 -28.28
CA PRO A 262 -16.96 -15.86 -28.20
C PRO A 262 -16.36 -17.10 -27.52
N PHE A 263 -17.12 -17.74 -26.63
CA PHE A 263 -16.71 -18.94 -25.91
C PHE A 263 -16.63 -20.18 -26.83
N GLN A 264 -17.62 -20.38 -27.70
CA GLN A 264 -17.60 -21.45 -28.71
C GLN A 264 -16.46 -21.23 -29.71
N PHE A 265 -16.23 -19.97 -30.12
CA PHE A 265 -15.10 -19.60 -30.98
C PHE A 265 -13.75 -19.99 -30.36
N ASP A 266 -13.47 -19.61 -29.10
CA ASP A 266 -12.24 -19.98 -28.39
C ASP A 266 -12.02 -21.51 -28.30
N ILE A 267 -13.09 -22.26 -28.01
CA ILE A 267 -13.03 -23.74 -28.00
C ILE A 267 -12.68 -24.26 -29.40
N GLY A 268 -13.33 -23.76 -30.45
CA GLY A 268 -13.07 -24.14 -31.84
C GLY A 268 -11.62 -23.92 -32.28
N LEU A 269 -11.00 -22.82 -31.86
CA LEU A 269 -9.58 -22.54 -32.14
C LEU A 269 -8.63 -23.61 -31.55
N SER A 270 -9.00 -24.26 -30.44
CA SER A 270 -8.17 -25.30 -29.81
C SER A 270 -7.89 -26.46 -30.78
N TYR A 271 -8.87 -26.84 -31.59
CA TYR A 271 -8.76 -27.90 -32.61
C TYR A 271 -8.03 -27.44 -33.89
N LYS A 272 -7.65 -26.15 -33.99
CA LYS A 272 -6.89 -25.57 -35.10
C LYS A 272 -5.41 -25.34 -34.76
N LEU A 273 -4.97 -25.70 -33.56
CA LEU A 273 -3.59 -25.52 -33.12
C LEU A 273 -2.59 -26.51 -33.75
N LYS A 274 -2.96 -27.79 -33.93
CA LYS A 274 -2.04 -28.82 -34.47
C LYS A 274 -1.38 -28.41 -35.81
N PRO A 275 -2.10 -27.89 -36.82
CA PRO A 275 -1.46 -27.38 -38.05
C PRO A 275 -0.49 -26.21 -37.83
N ILE A 276 -0.77 -25.31 -36.88
CA ILE A 276 0.12 -24.18 -36.54
C ILE A 276 1.40 -24.69 -35.89
N LEU A 277 1.28 -25.64 -34.96
CA LEU A 277 2.42 -26.26 -34.28
C LEU A 277 3.32 -27.01 -35.28
N ILE A 278 2.74 -27.80 -36.18
CA ILE A 278 3.50 -28.50 -37.23
C ILE A 278 4.21 -27.51 -38.16
N LYS A 279 3.58 -26.37 -38.51
CA LYS A 279 4.13 -25.41 -39.47
C LYS A 279 5.22 -24.47 -38.90
N TYR A 280 5.16 -24.13 -37.61
CA TYR A 280 5.97 -23.03 -37.05
C TYR A 280 6.75 -23.35 -35.76
N SER A 281 6.72 -24.59 -35.24
CA SER A 281 7.42 -24.91 -33.98
C SER A 281 8.87 -25.35 -34.16
N ASP A 282 9.26 -25.86 -35.33
CA ASP A 282 10.57 -26.49 -35.59
C ASP A 282 10.96 -27.57 -34.53
N LEU A 283 9.97 -28.22 -33.91
CA LEU A 283 10.12 -29.13 -32.75
C LEU A 283 10.72 -28.47 -31.48
N LYS A 284 10.75 -27.13 -31.40
CA LYS A 284 11.28 -26.34 -30.30
C LYS A 284 10.19 -25.92 -29.28
N PRO A 285 10.58 -25.49 -28.06
CA PRO A 285 9.64 -25.05 -27.04
C PRO A 285 8.65 -23.98 -27.54
N THR A 286 7.36 -24.24 -27.29
CA THR A 286 6.23 -23.44 -27.74
C THR A 286 5.38 -22.97 -26.56
N LEU A 287 4.99 -21.69 -26.57
CA LEU A 287 4.17 -21.05 -25.53
C LEU A 287 2.81 -20.62 -26.11
N ILE A 288 1.72 -21.15 -25.56
CA ILE A 288 0.34 -20.93 -26.07
C ILE A 288 -0.47 -20.14 -25.05
N PHE A 289 -0.73 -18.86 -25.33
CA PHE A 289 -1.59 -18.02 -24.52
C PHE A 289 -3.07 -18.27 -24.79
N CYS A 290 -3.89 -18.34 -23.74
CA CYS A 290 -5.34 -18.48 -23.76
C CYS A 290 -6.00 -17.52 -22.77
N SER A 291 -7.23 -17.08 -23.04
CA SER A 291 -7.88 -16.00 -22.27
C SER A 291 -8.50 -16.42 -20.93
N THR A 292 -8.66 -17.72 -20.66
CA THR A 292 -9.24 -18.20 -19.38
C THR A 292 -8.50 -19.41 -18.81
N ARG A 293 -8.56 -19.56 -17.47
CA ARG A 293 -7.98 -20.71 -16.74
C ARG A 293 -8.55 -22.05 -17.25
N LYS A 294 -9.85 -22.10 -17.56
CA LYS A 294 -10.50 -23.28 -18.16
C LYS A 294 -10.05 -23.51 -19.60
N GLY A 295 -10.00 -22.46 -20.42
CA GLY A 295 -9.48 -22.52 -21.79
C GLY A 295 -8.07 -23.09 -21.86
N VAL A 296 -7.18 -22.69 -20.95
CA VAL A 296 -5.84 -23.29 -20.77
C VAL A 296 -5.92 -24.81 -20.54
N GLN A 297 -6.68 -25.25 -19.53
CA GLN A 297 -6.79 -26.68 -19.19
C GLN A 297 -7.51 -27.52 -20.26
N GLN A 298 -8.47 -26.94 -20.99
CA GLN A 298 -9.17 -27.58 -22.10
C GLN A 298 -8.26 -27.71 -23.31
N THR A 299 -7.61 -26.62 -23.71
CA THR A 299 -6.65 -26.60 -24.84
C THR A 299 -5.53 -27.61 -24.61
N SER A 300 -4.96 -27.67 -23.40
CA SER A 300 -3.93 -28.67 -23.04
C SER A 300 -4.42 -30.12 -23.20
N SER A 301 -5.69 -30.40 -22.89
CA SER A 301 -6.26 -31.75 -23.04
C SER A 301 -6.52 -32.11 -24.50
N VAL A 302 -6.98 -31.16 -25.32
CA VAL A 302 -7.14 -31.35 -26.78
C VAL A 302 -5.79 -31.61 -27.43
N LEU A 303 -4.75 -30.85 -27.08
CA LEU A 303 -3.41 -31.07 -27.61
C LEU A 303 -2.85 -32.45 -27.22
N ALA A 304 -3.05 -32.91 -25.99
CA ALA A 304 -2.60 -34.22 -25.52
C ALA A 304 -3.35 -35.42 -26.16
N GLN A 305 -4.48 -35.17 -26.83
CA GLN A 305 -5.19 -36.17 -27.65
C GLN A 305 -4.77 -36.13 -29.13
N GLN A 306 -4.14 -35.02 -29.57
CA GLN A 306 -3.82 -34.77 -30.98
C GLN A 306 -2.33 -34.86 -31.30
N LEU A 307 -1.46 -34.76 -30.28
CA LEU A 307 0.00 -34.74 -30.41
C LEU A 307 0.60 -35.90 -29.62
N THR A 308 1.61 -36.53 -30.21
CA THR A 308 2.52 -37.46 -29.55
C THR A 308 3.91 -36.88 -29.73
N PHE A 309 4.71 -36.86 -28.65
CA PHE A 309 6.08 -36.37 -28.68
C PHE A 309 7.05 -37.52 -28.41
N GLU A 310 8.12 -37.58 -29.19
CA GLU A 310 9.23 -38.49 -28.96
C GLU A 310 10.28 -37.81 -28.10
N PHE A 311 10.62 -38.45 -26.97
CA PHE A 311 11.58 -37.93 -26.00
C PHE A 311 12.83 -38.81 -25.98
N ASN A 312 14.01 -38.21 -25.83
CA ASN A 312 15.21 -38.94 -25.43
C ASN A 312 15.12 -39.38 -23.96
N GLN A 313 16.01 -40.27 -23.51
CA GLN A 313 15.94 -40.84 -22.16
C GLN A 313 16.04 -39.76 -21.07
N GLU A 314 16.99 -38.83 -21.17
CA GLU A 314 17.15 -37.74 -20.20
C GLU A 314 15.86 -36.91 -20.07
N GLN A 315 15.25 -36.54 -21.19
CA GLN A 315 14.02 -35.76 -21.21
C GLN A 315 12.84 -36.52 -20.56
N ARG A 316 12.73 -37.83 -20.78
CA ARG A 316 11.73 -38.67 -20.08
C ARG A 316 11.94 -38.65 -18.57
N ASP A 317 13.19 -38.81 -18.12
CA ASP A 317 13.52 -38.84 -16.69
C ASP A 317 13.27 -37.47 -16.02
N LYS A 318 13.64 -36.37 -16.69
CA LYS A 318 13.38 -34.99 -16.20
C LYS A 318 11.88 -34.69 -16.14
N LEU A 319 11.10 -35.07 -17.15
CA LEU A 319 9.64 -34.91 -17.16
C LEU A 319 8.96 -35.78 -16.10
N MET A 320 9.42 -37.02 -15.88
CA MET A 320 8.93 -37.91 -14.82
C MET A 320 9.25 -37.39 -13.41
N LEU A 321 10.46 -36.87 -13.19
CA LEU A 321 10.83 -36.22 -11.93
C LEU A 321 9.96 -34.98 -11.65
N ALA A 322 9.80 -34.10 -12.64
CA ALA A 322 8.92 -32.93 -12.53
C ALA A 322 7.47 -33.35 -12.24
N ALA A 323 6.91 -34.29 -13.00
CA ALA A 323 5.56 -34.80 -12.80
C ALA A 323 5.37 -35.47 -11.43
N ASN A 324 6.41 -36.02 -10.81
CA ASN A 324 6.33 -36.58 -9.47
C ASN A 324 6.25 -35.53 -8.36
N LEU A 325 6.79 -34.32 -8.57
CA LEU A 325 6.68 -33.18 -7.65
C LEU A 325 5.33 -32.45 -7.72
N ILE A 326 4.62 -32.55 -8.85
CA ILE A 326 3.31 -31.91 -9.06
C ILE A 326 2.22 -32.56 -8.20
N GLN A 327 1.39 -31.70 -7.57
CA GLN A 327 0.20 -32.10 -6.80
C GLN A 327 -1.06 -32.24 -7.68
N GLU A 328 -1.26 -31.37 -8.66
CA GLU A 328 -2.42 -31.44 -9.57
C GLU A 328 -2.33 -32.66 -10.52
N ASN A 329 -3.13 -33.68 -10.23
CA ASN A 329 -3.19 -34.94 -11.00
C ASN A 329 -3.36 -34.75 -12.51
N LYS A 330 -4.13 -33.75 -12.95
CA LYS A 330 -4.32 -33.46 -14.38
C LYS A 330 -3.04 -32.93 -15.02
N LEU A 331 -2.29 -32.07 -14.33
CA LEU A 331 -1.00 -31.55 -14.80
C LEU A 331 0.06 -32.65 -14.80
N LYS A 332 0.08 -33.49 -13.75
CA LYS A 332 0.95 -34.68 -13.62
C LYS A 332 0.79 -35.67 -14.77
N ALA A 333 -0.44 -35.85 -15.28
CA ALA A 333 -0.68 -36.67 -16.47
C ALA A 333 -0.17 -36.01 -17.76
N LEU A 334 -0.45 -34.71 -17.95
CA LEU A 334 -0.09 -33.98 -19.18
C LEU A 334 1.42 -33.76 -19.33
N LEU A 335 2.16 -33.51 -18.25
CA LEU A 335 3.61 -33.32 -18.28
C LEU A 335 4.36 -34.56 -18.80
N LYS A 336 3.88 -35.77 -18.49
CA LYS A 336 4.44 -37.02 -19.03
C LYS A 336 4.27 -37.13 -20.56
N GLY A 337 3.30 -36.43 -21.13
CA GLY A 337 3.09 -36.27 -22.57
C GLY A 337 3.70 -34.99 -23.15
N GLY A 338 4.59 -34.29 -22.43
CA GLY A 338 5.28 -33.09 -22.93
C GLY A 338 4.44 -31.81 -23.00
N ILE A 339 3.25 -31.80 -22.37
CA ILE A 339 2.35 -30.64 -22.35
C ILE A 339 2.17 -30.18 -20.91
N GLY A 340 2.64 -28.98 -20.59
CA GLY A 340 2.37 -28.33 -19.31
C GLY A 340 1.25 -27.31 -19.43
N PHE A 341 0.66 -26.94 -18.30
CA PHE A 341 -0.20 -25.77 -18.23
C PHE A 341 0.15 -24.86 -17.06
N HIS A 342 -0.04 -23.55 -17.23
CA HIS A 342 0.28 -22.54 -16.22
C HIS A 342 -0.81 -21.48 -16.12
N HIS A 343 -1.38 -21.30 -14.93
CA HIS A 343 -2.25 -20.16 -14.66
C HIS A 343 -2.21 -19.73 -13.20
N ALA A 344 -2.53 -18.47 -12.92
CA ALA A 344 -2.49 -17.90 -11.57
C ALA A 344 -3.37 -18.60 -10.51
N GLY A 345 -4.26 -19.52 -10.90
CA GLY A 345 -5.08 -20.35 -10.00
C GLY A 345 -4.44 -21.67 -9.53
N MET A 346 -3.24 -22.02 -10.01
CA MET A 346 -2.47 -23.18 -9.53
C MET A 346 -1.78 -22.88 -8.20
N ASP A 347 -1.32 -23.93 -7.50
CA ASP A 347 -0.37 -23.77 -6.40
C ASP A 347 0.94 -23.09 -6.84
N LEU A 348 1.71 -22.58 -5.88
CA LEU A 348 3.01 -21.95 -6.12
C LEU A 348 4.11 -22.96 -6.44
N ALA A 349 4.13 -24.13 -5.81
CA ALA A 349 5.09 -25.19 -6.10
C ALA A 349 4.86 -25.77 -7.50
N ASP A 350 3.62 -26.15 -7.82
CA ASP A 350 3.25 -26.66 -9.15
C ASP A 350 3.61 -25.68 -10.28
N ARG A 351 3.43 -24.36 -10.05
CA ARG A 351 3.89 -23.32 -10.99
C ARG A 351 5.40 -23.29 -11.13
N SER A 352 6.15 -23.21 -10.03
CA SER A 352 7.62 -23.11 -10.13
C SER A 352 8.24 -24.34 -10.79
N THR A 353 7.75 -25.55 -10.49
CA THR A 353 8.19 -26.79 -11.17
C THR A 353 7.90 -26.73 -12.67
N THR A 354 6.71 -26.25 -13.07
CA THR A 354 6.32 -26.11 -14.50
C THR A 354 7.15 -25.05 -15.22
N GLU A 355 7.43 -23.92 -14.56
CA GLU A 355 8.28 -22.85 -15.08
C GLU A 355 9.72 -23.34 -15.31
N GLN A 356 10.29 -24.08 -14.34
CA GLN A 356 11.66 -24.63 -14.43
C GLN A 356 11.81 -25.64 -15.57
N VAL A 357 10.91 -26.62 -15.69
CA VAL A 357 11.02 -27.68 -16.72
C VAL A 357 10.81 -27.14 -18.14
N PHE A 358 10.05 -26.04 -18.31
CA PHE A 358 9.96 -25.31 -19.57
C PHE A 358 11.21 -24.46 -19.85
N HIS A 359 11.73 -23.74 -18.84
CA HIS A 359 12.95 -22.92 -18.98
C HIS A 359 14.17 -23.77 -19.38
N SER A 360 14.29 -24.98 -18.82
CA SER A 360 15.34 -25.94 -19.21
C SER A 360 15.12 -26.62 -20.57
N GLY A 361 14.05 -26.31 -21.30
CA GLY A 361 13.76 -26.84 -22.63
C GLY A 361 13.25 -28.29 -22.68
N TYR A 362 13.15 -28.99 -21.55
CA TYR A 362 12.66 -30.38 -21.51
C TYR A 362 11.16 -30.51 -21.81
N LEU A 363 10.38 -29.44 -21.66
CA LEU A 363 8.94 -29.42 -21.95
C LEU A 363 8.63 -28.74 -23.32
N PRO A 364 8.17 -29.49 -24.35
CA PRO A 364 7.89 -28.92 -25.67
C PRO A 364 6.77 -27.87 -25.72
N VAL A 365 5.67 -28.06 -24.97
CA VAL A 365 4.51 -27.15 -25.05
C VAL A 365 4.06 -26.71 -23.66
N LEU A 366 3.91 -25.40 -23.47
CA LEU A 366 3.32 -24.79 -22.29
C LEU A 366 2.10 -23.95 -22.66
N VAL A 367 0.92 -24.32 -22.16
CA VAL A 367 -0.32 -23.54 -22.36
C VAL A 367 -0.57 -22.66 -21.15
N THR A 368 -0.80 -21.36 -21.32
CA THR A 368 -0.84 -20.40 -20.20
C THR A 368 -1.86 -19.27 -20.35
N THR A 369 -2.21 -18.61 -19.25
CA THR A 369 -2.94 -17.34 -19.27
C THR A 369 -2.00 -16.16 -19.53
N SER A 370 -2.49 -15.09 -20.17
CA SER A 370 -1.75 -13.85 -20.49
C SER A 370 -0.93 -13.25 -19.33
N THR A 371 -1.35 -13.51 -18.08
CA THR A 371 -0.61 -13.17 -16.85
C THR A 371 0.86 -13.60 -16.82
N LEU A 372 1.22 -14.71 -17.48
CA LEU A 372 2.62 -15.18 -17.50
C LEU A 372 3.53 -14.22 -18.28
N ALA A 373 3.04 -13.63 -19.38
CA ALA A 373 3.80 -12.69 -20.19
C ALA A 373 4.26 -11.44 -19.43
N MET A 374 3.54 -11.07 -18.36
CA MET A 374 3.85 -9.94 -17.48
C MET A 374 4.66 -10.35 -16.24
N GLY A 375 4.87 -11.65 -15.99
CA GLY A 375 5.27 -12.15 -14.67
C GLY A 375 6.56 -12.97 -14.63
N VAL A 376 6.93 -13.66 -15.71
CA VAL A 376 8.05 -14.62 -15.72
C VAL A 376 8.83 -14.54 -17.03
N ASN A 377 10.16 -14.58 -16.96
CA ASN A 377 11.00 -14.59 -18.17
C ASN A 377 11.13 -16.00 -18.77
N LEU A 378 10.07 -16.44 -19.47
CA LEU A 378 10.03 -17.68 -20.22
C LEU A 378 9.92 -17.40 -21.73
N PRO A 379 11.05 -17.25 -22.45
CA PRO A 379 11.06 -17.17 -23.90
C PRO A 379 10.85 -18.54 -24.55
N ALA A 380 10.21 -18.56 -25.71
CA ALA A 380 9.88 -19.75 -26.50
C ALA A 380 10.18 -19.49 -27.99
N HIS A 381 10.44 -20.52 -28.79
CA HIS A 381 10.69 -20.33 -30.23
C HIS A 381 9.41 -19.90 -30.96
N LEU A 382 8.29 -20.58 -30.65
CA LEU A 382 6.96 -20.27 -31.14
C LEU A 382 6.10 -19.71 -30.00
N VAL A 383 5.45 -18.58 -30.25
CA VAL A 383 4.35 -18.07 -29.41
C VAL A 383 3.05 -18.15 -30.20
N ILE A 384 1.98 -18.66 -29.58
CA ILE A 384 0.62 -18.62 -30.14
C ILE A 384 -0.28 -17.85 -29.17
N ILE A 385 -1.00 -16.85 -29.67
CA ILE A 385 -2.08 -16.16 -28.94
C ILE A 385 -3.40 -16.74 -29.44
N LYS A 386 -3.98 -17.68 -28.68
CA LYS A 386 -5.22 -18.36 -29.03
C LYS A 386 -6.42 -17.54 -28.56
N SER A 387 -7.20 -17.04 -29.52
CA SER A 387 -8.25 -16.01 -29.34
C SER A 387 -7.66 -14.67 -28.90
N THR A 388 -8.29 -13.57 -29.34
CA THR A 388 -7.91 -12.20 -28.95
C THR A 388 -8.87 -11.58 -27.93
N GLN A 389 -9.94 -12.30 -27.57
CA GLN A 389 -10.95 -11.83 -26.60
C GLN A 389 -10.78 -12.44 -25.21
N GLN A 390 -10.79 -11.56 -24.21
CA GLN A 390 -10.78 -11.86 -22.78
C GLN A 390 -12.11 -11.40 -22.12
N TYR A 391 -12.48 -12.03 -21.01
CA TYR A 391 -13.68 -11.66 -20.27
C TYR A 391 -13.30 -10.77 -19.08
N VAL A 392 -13.70 -9.50 -19.12
CA VAL A 392 -13.29 -8.45 -18.17
C VAL A 392 -14.48 -7.53 -17.89
N TYR A 393 -14.62 -7.07 -16.64
CA TYR A 393 -15.71 -6.20 -16.17
C TYR A 393 -17.13 -6.70 -16.49
N GLY A 394 -17.31 -8.02 -16.69
CA GLY A 394 -18.59 -8.63 -17.03
C GLY A 394 -18.90 -8.74 -18.53
N GLY A 395 -18.05 -8.21 -19.41
CA GLY A 395 -18.17 -8.31 -20.87
C GLY A 395 -17.00 -9.06 -21.52
N TYR A 396 -17.15 -9.40 -22.80
CA TYR A 396 -16.01 -9.77 -23.64
C TYR A 396 -15.40 -8.51 -24.24
N GLN A 397 -14.09 -8.36 -24.08
CA GLN A 397 -13.29 -7.27 -24.64
C GLN A 397 -12.07 -7.88 -25.35
N GLU A 398 -11.52 -7.20 -26.34
CA GLU A 398 -10.22 -7.57 -26.90
C GLU A 398 -9.10 -7.42 -25.84
N TYR A 399 -7.95 -8.07 -26.04
CA TYR A 399 -6.74 -7.73 -25.29
C TYR A 399 -6.30 -6.28 -25.55
N SER A 400 -5.63 -5.66 -24.56
CA SER A 400 -4.92 -4.41 -24.79
C SER A 400 -3.65 -4.65 -25.63
N GLU A 401 -3.21 -3.65 -26.39
CA GLU A 401 -1.98 -3.73 -27.18
C GLU A 401 -0.79 -4.18 -26.34
N THR A 402 -0.61 -3.59 -25.14
CA THR A 402 0.41 -3.96 -24.16
C THR A 402 0.39 -5.46 -23.82
N GLN A 403 -0.78 -6.06 -23.60
CA GLN A 403 -0.86 -7.50 -23.33
C GLN A 403 -0.39 -8.32 -24.54
N VAL A 404 -0.81 -7.94 -25.76
CA VAL A 404 -0.44 -8.63 -27.00
C VAL A 404 1.06 -8.49 -27.30
N LEU A 405 1.62 -7.29 -27.22
CA LEU A 405 3.04 -7.02 -27.45
C LEU A 405 3.93 -7.70 -26.40
N GLN A 406 3.51 -7.80 -25.13
CA GLN A 406 4.25 -8.54 -24.11
C GLN A 406 4.16 -10.07 -24.31
N MET A 407 3.03 -10.59 -24.82
CA MET A 407 2.92 -12.01 -25.22
C MET A 407 3.84 -12.31 -26.42
N ILE A 408 3.79 -11.50 -27.48
CA ILE A 408 4.68 -11.57 -28.65
C ILE A 408 6.16 -11.41 -28.24
N GLY A 409 6.43 -10.58 -27.23
CA GLY A 409 7.77 -10.34 -26.68
C GLY A 409 8.45 -11.61 -26.13
N ARG A 410 7.71 -12.69 -25.87
CA ARG A 410 8.26 -14.00 -25.47
C ARG A 410 8.71 -14.88 -26.64
N ALA A 411 8.53 -14.45 -27.88
CA ALA A 411 9.00 -15.17 -29.06
C ALA A 411 10.50 -14.93 -29.33
N GLY A 412 11.25 -16.02 -29.44
CA GLY A 412 12.70 -16.07 -29.65
C GLY A 412 13.47 -16.18 -28.33
N ARG A 413 14.30 -17.22 -28.22
CA ARG A 413 15.25 -17.42 -27.12
C ARG A 413 16.63 -16.93 -27.57
N PRO A 414 17.13 -15.77 -27.08
CA PRO A 414 18.48 -15.33 -27.38
C PRO A 414 19.51 -16.43 -27.06
N GLN A 415 20.57 -16.53 -27.87
CA GLN A 415 21.60 -17.59 -27.82
C GLN A 415 21.15 -19.00 -28.30
N PHE A 416 19.85 -19.28 -28.43
CA PHE A 416 19.35 -20.60 -28.87
C PHE A 416 18.60 -20.58 -30.21
N ASP A 417 17.96 -19.47 -30.56
CA ASP A 417 17.18 -19.29 -31.77
C ASP A 417 17.77 -18.20 -32.67
N THR A 418 17.83 -18.44 -33.98
CA THR A 418 18.18 -17.45 -35.01
C THR A 418 16.94 -16.68 -35.51
N SER A 419 15.81 -17.39 -35.59
CA SER A 419 14.48 -16.87 -35.92
C SER A 419 13.45 -17.37 -34.90
N ALA A 420 12.30 -16.70 -34.85
CA ALA A 420 11.17 -17.05 -34.01
C ALA A 420 9.86 -16.68 -34.70
N THR A 421 8.75 -17.30 -34.30
CA THR A 421 7.43 -16.97 -34.84
C THR A 421 6.44 -16.63 -33.72
N ALA A 422 5.67 -15.55 -33.91
CA ALA A 422 4.48 -15.24 -33.10
C ALA A 422 3.22 -15.31 -33.97
N VAL A 423 2.25 -16.13 -33.57
CA VAL A 423 1.00 -16.37 -34.30
C VAL A 423 -0.19 -15.85 -33.48
N ILE A 424 -0.96 -14.93 -34.04
CA ILE A 424 -2.24 -14.46 -33.47
C ILE A 424 -3.39 -15.21 -34.15
N MET A 425 -4.23 -15.88 -33.36
CA MET A 425 -5.47 -16.51 -33.84
C MET A 425 -6.66 -15.61 -33.45
N THR A 426 -7.28 -14.96 -34.43
CA THR A 426 -8.34 -13.96 -34.20
C THR A 426 -9.52 -14.18 -35.15
N LYS A 427 -10.60 -13.40 -35.03
CA LYS A 427 -11.74 -13.45 -35.96
C LYS A 427 -11.35 -12.74 -37.26
N GLU A 428 -11.93 -13.15 -38.40
CA GLU A 428 -11.59 -12.52 -39.69
C GLU A 428 -11.83 -10.99 -39.68
N ASN A 429 -12.90 -10.52 -39.02
CA ASN A 429 -13.20 -9.09 -38.91
C ASN A 429 -12.27 -8.30 -37.98
N THR A 430 -11.51 -8.95 -37.10
CA THR A 430 -10.51 -8.30 -36.22
C THR A 430 -9.07 -8.48 -36.69
N LYS A 431 -8.83 -9.31 -37.71
CA LYS A 431 -7.52 -9.57 -38.33
C LYS A 431 -6.74 -8.29 -38.66
N HIS A 432 -7.33 -7.36 -39.41
CA HIS A 432 -6.71 -6.08 -39.79
C HIS A 432 -6.44 -5.12 -38.60
N ARG A 433 -7.06 -5.32 -37.43
CA ARG A 433 -6.60 -4.64 -36.21
C ARG A 433 -5.25 -5.19 -35.76
N TYR A 434 -5.16 -6.52 -35.66
CA TYR A 434 -3.96 -7.18 -35.17
C TYR A 434 -2.77 -7.09 -36.14
N GLU A 435 -3.02 -7.05 -37.44
CA GLU A 435 -1.98 -6.77 -38.46
C GLU A 435 -1.34 -5.38 -38.23
N ARG A 436 -2.13 -4.31 -38.09
CA ARG A 436 -1.61 -2.95 -37.81
C ARG A 436 -0.89 -2.83 -36.45
N LEU A 437 -1.31 -3.61 -35.45
CA LEU A 437 -0.63 -3.69 -34.16
C LEU A 437 0.73 -4.39 -34.28
N VAL A 438 0.81 -5.55 -34.94
CA VAL A 438 2.10 -6.25 -35.09
C VAL A 438 3.07 -5.53 -36.02
N ASP A 439 2.56 -4.72 -36.95
CA ASP A 439 3.34 -3.79 -37.77
C ASP A 439 3.93 -2.61 -36.97
N GLY A 440 3.51 -2.38 -35.71
CA GLY A 440 4.00 -1.25 -34.92
C GLY A 440 3.53 0.12 -35.43
N LYS A 441 2.30 0.20 -35.96
CA LYS A 441 1.70 1.42 -36.55
C LYS A 441 0.72 2.15 -35.61
N GLU A 442 0.43 1.59 -34.43
CA GLU A 442 -0.56 2.11 -33.49
C GLU A 442 0.08 3.13 -32.52
N LEU A 443 -0.42 4.37 -32.52
CA LEU A 443 0.16 5.49 -31.75
C LEU A 443 -0.11 5.35 -30.25
N VAL A 444 0.85 5.78 -29.43
CA VAL A 444 0.65 5.91 -27.98
C VAL A 444 -0.05 7.24 -27.69
N GLU A 445 -1.19 7.15 -27.01
CA GLU A 445 -2.07 8.26 -26.61
C GLU A 445 -2.08 8.43 -25.07
N SER A 446 -2.59 9.56 -24.59
CA SER A 446 -2.76 9.83 -23.16
C SER A 446 -4.11 9.34 -22.64
N SER A 447 -4.10 8.63 -21.52
CA SER A 447 -5.31 8.28 -20.78
C SER A 447 -5.66 9.23 -19.64
N LEU A 448 -4.84 10.26 -19.37
CA LEU A 448 -4.98 11.13 -18.19
C LEU A 448 -6.35 11.82 -18.10
N HIS A 449 -6.93 12.20 -19.24
CA HIS A 449 -8.26 12.82 -19.33
C HIS A 449 -9.40 11.98 -18.71
N ARG A 450 -9.23 10.66 -18.53
CA ARG A 450 -10.25 9.77 -17.94
C ARG A 450 -10.19 9.64 -16.41
N HIS A 451 -9.08 10.10 -15.81
CA HIS A 451 -8.81 10.05 -14.36
C HIS A 451 -8.32 11.40 -13.82
N LEU A 452 -8.63 12.47 -14.56
CA LEU A 452 -8.17 13.82 -14.28
C LEU A 452 -8.62 14.30 -12.89
N THR A 453 -9.82 13.90 -12.46
CA THR A 453 -10.39 14.20 -11.13
C THR A 453 -9.51 13.71 -9.98
N GLU A 454 -9.09 12.44 -9.99
CA GLU A 454 -8.21 11.85 -8.97
C GLU A 454 -6.81 12.49 -8.92
N HIS A 455 -6.30 12.97 -10.07
CA HIS A 455 -4.98 13.56 -10.18
C HIS A 455 -4.98 15.05 -9.83
N LEU A 456 -5.97 15.84 -10.26
CA LEU A 456 -6.13 17.24 -9.85
C LEU A 456 -6.34 17.37 -8.34
N ASN A 457 -7.19 16.53 -7.73
CA ASN A 457 -7.35 16.51 -6.27
C ASN A 457 -6.02 16.22 -5.56
N ALA A 458 -5.19 15.34 -6.11
CA ALA A 458 -3.86 15.07 -5.56
C ALA A 458 -2.97 16.32 -5.63
N GLU A 459 -2.82 16.94 -6.79
CA GLU A 459 -1.96 18.11 -6.96
C GLU A 459 -2.41 19.34 -6.14
N VAL A 460 -3.72 19.53 -5.92
CA VAL A 460 -4.25 20.54 -5.00
C VAL A 460 -3.93 20.21 -3.53
N VAL A 461 -4.12 18.95 -3.10
CA VAL A 461 -3.71 18.49 -1.75
C VAL A 461 -2.20 18.69 -1.54
N LEU A 462 -1.40 18.44 -2.57
CA LEU A 462 0.04 18.62 -2.58
C LEU A 462 0.49 20.09 -2.62
N GLN A 463 -0.41 21.03 -2.91
CA GLN A 463 -0.12 22.45 -3.16
C GLN A 463 0.83 22.63 -4.37
N THR A 464 0.81 21.69 -5.32
CA THR A 464 1.36 21.86 -6.67
C THR A 464 0.46 22.79 -7.48
N ILE A 465 -0.87 22.67 -7.30
CA ILE A 465 -1.88 23.54 -7.90
C ILE A 465 -2.52 24.38 -6.78
N THR A 466 -2.39 25.70 -6.89
CA THR A 466 -2.94 26.69 -5.94
C THR A 466 -3.93 27.66 -6.57
N GLU A 467 -4.02 27.68 -7.91
CA GLU A 467 -4.87 28.58 -8.70
C GLU A 467 -5.07 28.01 -10.11
N HIS A 468 -6.00 28.58 -10.88
CA HIS A 468 -6.36 28.10 -12.22
C HIS A 468 -5.22 28.20 -13.24
N ALA A 469 -4.38 29.24 -13.19
CA ALA A 469 -3.24 29.38 -14.10
C ALA A 469 -2.19 28.27 -13.88
N VAL A 470 -1.84 28.00 -12.62
CA VAL A 470 -0.93 26.90 -12.24
C VAL A 470 -1.51 25.52 -12.57
N ALA A 471 -2.84 25.35 -12.54
CA ALA A 471 -3.48 24.13 -13.03
C ALA A 471 -3.22 23.92 -14.53
N MET A 472 -3.29 24.99 -15.34
CA MET A 472 -2.95 24.93 -16.77
C MET A 472 -1.46 24.71 -17.03
N ASP A 473 -0.57 25.25 -16.21
CA ASP A 473 0.87 24.96 -16.34
C ASP A 473 1.22 23.52 -15.93
N TRP A 474 0.48 22.94 -14.98
CA TRP A 474 0.54 21.49 -14.74
C TRP A 474 0.07 20.72 -15.97
N ILE A 475 -1.08 21.06 -16.58
CA ILE A 475 -1.56 20.44 -17.84
C ILE A 475 -0.50 20.56 -18.94
N ARG A 476 0.11 21.73 -19.16
CA ARG A 476 1.20 21.93 -20.16
C ARG A 476 2.41 21.02 -19.94
N SER A 477 2.60 20.48 -18.72
CA SER A 477 3.70 19.54 -18.43
C SER A 477 3.39 18.07 -18.79
N THR A 478 2.12 17.74 -19.10
CA THR A 478 1.59 16.38 -19.35
C THR A 478 1.82 15.85 -20.77
N PHE A 479 1.56 14.56 -20.98
CA PHE A 479 1.57 13.94 -22.31
C PHE A 479 0.24 14.20 -23.04
N LEU A 480 -0.86 14.35 -22.30
CA LEU A 480 -2.16 14.82 -22.76
C LEU A 480 -2.05 16.14 -23.54
N TYR A 481 -1.27 17.10 -23.05
CA TYR A 481 -1.05 18.36 -23.77
C TYR A 481 -0.36 18.15 -25.13
N VAL A 482 0.71 17.36 -25.18
CA VAL A 482 1.43 17.05 -26.43
C VAL A 482 0.50 16.32 -27.41
N ARG A 483 -0.19 15.27 -26.95
CA ARG A 483 -1.10 14.48 -27.80
C ARG A 483 -2.39 15.20 -28.19
N ALA A 484 -2.90 16.13 -27.38
CA ALA A 484 -4.03 16.97 -27.75
C ALA A 484 -3.68 17.95 -28.88
N LEU A 485 -2.42 18.40 -28.97
CA LEU A 485 -1.92 19.17 -30.11
C LEU A 485 -1.70 18.28 -31.33
N SER A 486 -1.09 17.09 -31.17
CA SER A 486 -0.78 16.16 -32.27
C SER A 486 -1.99 15.39 -32.82
N ASN A 487 -3.05 15.17 -32.03
CA ASN A 487 -4.28 14.46 -32.44
C ASN A 487 -5.54 14.95 -31.69
N PRO A 488 -6.08 16.15 -31.99
CA PRO A 488 -7.22 16.73 -31.26
C PRO A 488 -8.47 15.83 -31.25
N ARG A 489 -8.71 15.08 -32.35
CA ARG A 489 -9.90 14.24 -32.53
C ARG A 489 -10.02 13.11 -31.50
N HIS A 490 -8.89 12.56 -31.02
CA HIS A 490 -8.91 11.49 -30.01
C HIS A 490 -9.53 11.98 -28.68
N TYR A 491 -9.29 13.25 -28.34
CA TYR A 491 -9.73 13.87 -27.09
C TYR A 491 -11.10 14.57 -27.23
N GLY A 492 -11.82 14.30 -28.32
CA GLY A 492 -13.13 14.90 -28.61
C GLY A 492 -13.06 16.35 -29.12
N PHE A 493 -11.88 16.85 -29.48
CA PHE A 493 -11.71 18.22 -29.96
C PHE A 493 -11.83 18.30 -31.50
N PRO A 494 -12.42 19.38 -32.06
CA PRO A 494 -12.38 19.63 -33.50
C PRO A 494 -10.94 19.73 -34.02
N ALA A 495 -10.65 19.08 -35.15
CA ALA A 495 -9.30 19.03 -35.73
C ALA A 495 -8.78 20.38 -36.26
N ASN A 496 -9.68 21.33 -36.51
CA ASN A 496 -9.36 22.61 -37.15
C ASN A 496 -9.09 23.72 -36.11
N LEU A 497 -8.89 23.35 -34.85
CA LEU A 497 -8.49 24.30 -33.80
C LEU A 497 -6.98 24.59 -33.90
N ASP A 498 -6.62 25.86 -33.69
CA ASP A 498 -5.24 26.25 -33.48
C ASP A 498 -4.75 25.88 -32.07
N LYS A 499 -3.48 26.16 -31.77
CA LYS A 499 -2.90 25.94 -30.44
C LYS A 499 -3.72 26.61 -29.33
N ARG A 500 -4.23 27.83 -29.53
CA ARG A 500 -5.04 28.56 -28.54
C ARG A 500 -6.40 27.89 -28.34
N GLY A 501 -7.08 27.49 -29.41
CA GLY A 501 -8.33 26.73 -29.35
C GLY A 501 -8.18 25.40 -28.60
N ILE A 502 -7.06 24.69 -28.77
CA ILE A 502 -6.77 23.44 -28.06
C ILE A 502 -6.45 23.71 -26.58
N GLU A 503 -5.66 24.73 -26.27
CA GLU A 503 -5.39 25.13 -24.87
C GLU A 503 -6.67 25.54 -24.14
N TYR A 504 -7.56 26.31 -24.78
CA TYR A 504 -8.87 26.64 -24.23
C TYR A 504 -9.74 25.39 -23.98
N LYS A 505 -9.70 24.37 -24.86
CA LYS A 505 -10.44 23.13 -24.63
C LYS A 505 -9.89 22.30 -23.46
N LEU A 506 -8.57 22.28 -23.28
CA LEU A 506 -7.93 21.66 -22.11
C LEU A 506 -8.24 22.44 -20.81
N GLU A 507 -8.30 23.77 -20.88
CA GLU A 507 -8.71 24.63 -19.76
C GLU A 507 -10.14 24.37 -19.33
N GLN A 508 -11.10 24.34 -20.27
CA GLN A 508 -12.49 23.99 -19.96
C GLN A 508 -12.62 22.58 -19.35
N MET A 509 -11.84 21.60 -19.83
CA MET A 509 -11.79 20.26 -19.24
C MET A 509 -11.28 20.29 -17.78
N CYS A 510 -10.19 21.02 -17.51
CA CYS A 510 -9.66 21.17 -16.15
C CYS A 510 -10.64 21.90 -15.22
N LEU A 511 -11.33 22.94 -15.72
CA LEU A 511 -12.33 23.70 -14.96
C LEU A 511 -13.56 22.85 -14.61
N ILE A 512 -14.02 21.97 -15.49
CA ILE A 512 -15.14 21.05 -15.21
C ILE A 512 -14.79 20.13 -14.03
N GLU A 513 -13.61 19.52 -14.04
CA GLU A 513 -13.17 18.60 -12.99
C GLU A 513 -12.91 19.31 -11.65
N LEU A 514 -12.30 20.49 -11.65
CA LEU A 514 -12.14 21.32 -10.44
C LEU A 514 -13.51 21.70 -9.85
N ASN A 515 -14.50 22.03 -10.69
CA ASN A 515 -15.85 22.32 -10.23
C ASN A 515 -16.57 21.08 -9.67
N GLU A 516 -16.37 19.88 -10.22
CA GLU A 516 -16.89 18.64 -9.63
C GLU A 516 -16.26 18.31 -8.28
N LEU A 517 -14.94 18.52 -8.12
CA LEU A 517 -14.24 18.39 -6.83
C LEU A 517 -14.77 19.40 -5.79
N SER A 518 -15.07 20.63 -6.22
CA SER A 518 -15.63 21.69 -5.38
C SER A 518 -17.06 21.37 -4.92
N LYS A 519 -17.96 20.97 -5.83
CA LYS A 519 -19.31 20.48 -5.50
C LYS A 519 -19.30 19.31 -4.51
N ALA A 520 -18.32 18.42 -4.64
CA ALA A 520 -18.11 17.28 -3.74
C ALA A 520 -17.42 17.65 -2.41
N LYS A 521 -17.11 18.93 -2.16
CA LYS A 521 -16.43 19.46 -0.96
C LYS A 521 -15.05 18.84 -0.72
N LEU A 522 -14.35 18.46 -1.79
CA LEU A 522 -12.97 17.95 -1.75
C LEU A 522 -11.94 19.08 -1.85
N ILE A 523 -12.29 20.15 -2.56
CA ILE A 523 -11.52 21.39 -2.65
C ILE A 523 -12.45 22.58 -2.40
N THR A 524 -11.86 23.72 -2.06
CA THR A 524 -12.49 25.04 -1.95
C THR A 524 -11.85 25.99 -2.96
N ILE A 525 -12.67 26.80 -3.63
CA ILE A 525 -12.25 27.73 -4.69
C ILE A 525 -12.70 29.14 -4.29
N ASP A 526 -11.78 29.92 -3.73
CA ASP A 526 -12.04 31.26 -3.18
C ASP A 526 -11.52 32.32 -4.16
N LEU A 527 -12.42 32.79 -5.03
CA LEU A 527 -12.18 33.70 -6.17
C LEU A 527 -11.21 33.14 -7.22
N ILE A 528 -9.93 33.01 -6.86
CA ILE A 528 -8.81 32.54 -7.69
C ILE A 528 -8.06 31.40 -6.97
N ASN A 529 -8.05 31.41 -5.63
CA ASN A 529 -7.29 30.49 -4.80
C ASN A 529 -7.99 29.13 -4.70
N ILE A 530 -7.30 28.08 -5.12
CA ILE A 530 -7.74 26.69 -4.99
C ILE A 530 -7.03 26.08 -3.78
N SER A 531 -7.81 25.51 -2.85
CA SER A 531 -7.31 24.92 -1.60
C SER A 531 -7.95 23.55 -1.33
N PRO A 532 -7.21 22.59 -0.72
CA PRO A 532 -7.76 21.28 -0.38
C PRO A 532 -8.57 21.31 0.92
N THR A 533 -9.71 20.62 0.96
CA THR A 533 -10.37 20.29 2.24
C THR A 533 -9.71 19.05 2.86
N GLU A 534 -9.94 18.78 4.15
CA GLU A 534 -9.45 17.53 4.75
C GLU A 534 -10.07 16.29 4.06
N THR A 535 -11.26 16.39 3.45
CA THR A 535 -11.85 15.30 2.65
C THR A 535 -11.08 15.05 1.36
N GLY A 536 -10.63 16.11 0.66
CA GLY A 536 -9.70 15.99 -0.46
C GLY A 536 -8.36 15.39 -0.02
N CYS A 537 -7.82 15.85 1.11
CA CYS A 537 -6.62 15.29 1.73
C CYS A 537 -6.75 13.80 2.04
N LEU A 538 -7.89 13.35 2.59
CA LEU A 538 -8.16 11.93 2.87
C LEU A 538 -8.19 11.09 1.59
N MET A 539 -8.91 11.54 0.55
CA MET A 539 -8.97 10.87 -0.74
C MET A 539 -7.56 10.66 -1.33
N ALA A 540 -6.71 11.68 -1.28
CA ALA A 540 -5.32 11.59 -1.75
C ALA A 540 -4.43 10.72 -0.83
N ARG A 541 -4.54 10.86 0.50
CA ARG A 541 -3.74 10.16 1.53
C ARG A 541 -4.00 8.65 1.57
N TYR A 542 -5.22 8.23 1.25
CA TYR A 542 -5.64 6.82 1.22
C TYR A 542 -5.78 6.23 -0.20
N TYR A 543 -5.52 7.02 -1.26
CA TYR A 543 -5.57 6.59 -2.66
C TYR A 543 -6.94 5.95 -3.00
N LEU A 544 -8.00 6.73 -2.77
CA LEU A 544 -9.38 6.35 -3.09
C LEU A 544 -9.88 7.06 -4.36
N ALA A 545 -10.82 6.41 -5.04
CA ALA A 545 -11.51 6.96 -6.21
C ALA A 545 -12.56 8.00 -5.82
N PHE A 546 -12.81 8.96 -6.70
CA PHE A 546 -13.78 10.05 -6.50
C PHE A 546 -15.19 9.53 -6.19
N GLN A 547 -15.61 8.46 -6.88
CA GLN A 547 -16.90 7.83 -6.68
C GLN A 547 -17.05 7.18 -5.29
N SER A 548 -15.97 6.69 -4.68
CA SER A 548 -16.00 6.15 -3.32
C SER A 548 -16.14 7.25 -2.27
N MET A 549 -15.59 8.44 -2.50
CA MET A 549 -15.85 9.62 -1.66
C MET A 549 -17.31 10.10 -1.82
N LYS A 550 -17.87 10.06 -3.04
CA LYS A 550 -19.32 10.29 -3.28
C LYS A 550 -20.21 9.22 -2.61
N ILE A 551 -19.70 8.02 -2.31
CA ILE A 551 -20.40 7.01 -1.49
C ILE A 551 -20.30 7.33 0.01
N PHE A 552 -19.12 7.74 0.51
CA PHE A 552 -18.96 8.16 1.92
C PHE A 552 -19.83 9.37 2.28
N ALA A 553 -20.02 10.30 1.34
CA ALA A 553 -20.90 11.46 1.51
C ALA A 553 -22.41 11.11 1.69
N LYS A 554 -22.81 9.84 1.56
CA LYS A 554 -24.17 9.36 1.83
C LYS A 554 -24.38 8.94 3.30
N VAL A 555 -23.34 8.88 4.12
CA VAL A 555 -23.42 8.41 5.52
C VAL A 555 -24.07 9.49 6.40
N CYS A 556 -25.19 9.14 7.04
CA CYS A 556 -26.03 10.04 7.84
C CYS A 556 -25.64 10.11 9.32
N GLY A 557 -24.89 9.12 9.83
CA GLY A 557 -24.34 9.10 11.19
C GLY A 557 -24.97 8.08 12.15
N SER A 558 -26.05 7.41 11.75
CA SER A 558 -26.77 6.40 12.54
C SER A 558 -26.37 4.95 12.19
N GLU A 559 -25.52 4.77 11.18
CA GLU A 559 -25.25 3.47 10.55
C GLU A 559 -24.53 2.50 11.48
N LYS A 560 -25.02 1.26 11.46
CA LYS A 560 -24.49 0.10 12.17
C LYS A 560 -23.47 -0.64 11.32
N LEU A 561 -22.75 -1.56 11.96
CA LEU A 561 -21.70 -2.39 11.33
C LEU A 561 -22.13 -3.08 10.01
N GLN A 562 -23.36 -3.58 9.92
CA GLN A 562 -23.90 -4.23 8.72
C GLN A 562 -24.19 -3.24 7.58
N GLU A 563 -24.68 -2.05 7.91
CA GLU A 563 -25.03 -0.99 6.95
C GLU A 563 -23.74 -0.40 6.36
N LEU A 564 -22.76 -0.06 7.21
CA LEU A 564 -21.43 0.37 6.76
C LEU A 564 -20.70 -0.69 5.93
N LEU A 565 -20.80 -1.98 6.29
CA LEU A 565 -20.21 -3.06 5.48
C LEU A 565 -20.86 -3.15 4.08
N SER A 566 -22.17 -2.94 4.01
CA SER A 566 -22.91 -2.95 2.74
C SER A 566 -22.50 -1.77 1.87
N LEU A 567 -22.47 -0.56 2.44
CA LEU A 567 -21.99 0.67 1.81
C LEU A 567 -20.53 0.56 1.33
N LEU A 568 -19.64 -0.02 2.15
CA LEU A 568 -18.27 -0.29 1.71
C LEU A 568 -18.20 -1.29 0.55
N SER A 569 -19.12 -2.25 0.47
CA SER A 569 -19.13 -3.25 -0.60
C SER A 569 -19.51 -2.66 -1.98
N GLU A 570 -20.13 -1.48 -2.01
CA GLU A 570 -20.40 -0.73 -3.24
C GLU A 570 -19.15 -0.03 -3.80
N CYS A 571 -18.13 0.26 -2.98
CA CYS A 571 -17.00 1.13 -3.34
C CYS A 571 -16.27 0.73 -4.64
N HIS A 572 -15.74 1.74 -5.32
CA HIS A 572 -15.13 1.61 -6.65
C HIS A 572 -13.75 0.91 -6.62
N GLU A 573 -13.07 0.87 -5.46
CA GLU A 573 -11.88 0.05 -5.23
C GLU A 573 -12.13 -1.46 -5.42
N PHE A 574 -13.39 -1.87 -5.46
CA PHE A 574 -13.84 -3.23 -5.74
C PHE A 574 -14.46 -3.39 -7.13
N ALA A 575 -14.37 -2.41 -8.03
CA ALA A 575 -14.98 -2.47 -9.37
C ALA A 575 -14.46 -3.63 -10.22
N ASP A 576 -13.19 -3.99 -10.04
CA ASP A 576 -12.51 -5.05 -10.79
C ASP A 576 -12.97 -6.47 -10.37
N VAL A 577 -13.71 -6.58 -9.25
CA VAL A 577 -14.31 -7.83 -8.77
C VAL A 577 -15.52 -8.18 -9.62
N GLN A 578 -15.53 -9.39 -10.18
CA GLN A 578 -16.60 -9.86 -11.06
C GLN A 578 -17.26 -11.11 -10.46
N LEU A 579 -18.60 -11.19 -10.51
CA LEU A 579 -19.36 -12.36 -10.07
C LEU A 579 -19.46 -13.38 -11.22
N ARG A 580 -18.73 -14.48 -11.13
CA ARG A 580 -18.68 -15.50 -12.20
C ARG A 580 -19.77 -16.54 -11.99
N VAL A 581 -20.39 -17.04 -13.06
CA VAL A 581 -21.54 -17.97 -12.97
C VAL A 581 -21.21 -19.23 -12.17
N SER A 582 -20.01 -19.79 -12.34
CA SER A 582 -19.54 -20.98 -11.61
C SER A 582 -19.39 -20.76 -10.10
N GLU A 583 -19.16 -19.53 -9.66
CA GLU A 583 -18.98 -19.19 -8.23
C GLU A 583 -20.32 -19.11 -7.49
N LYS A 584 -21.43 -18.89 -8.21
CA LYS A 584 -22.74 -18.64 -7.60
C LYS A 584 -23.20 -19.79 -6.69
N LYS A 585 -22.83 -21.05 -6.95
CA LYS A 585 -23.16 -22.16 -6.03
C LYS A 585 -22.44 -21.98 -4.68
N THR A 586 -21.12 -21.82 -4.72
CA THR A 586 -20.26 -21.66 -3.53
C THR A 586 -20.62 -20.40 -2.72
N LEU A 587 -20.84 -19.28 -3.41
CA LEU A 587 -21.20 -18.00 -2.76
C LEU A 587 -22.58 -18.07 -2.07
N ASN A 588 -23.56 -18.75 -2.68
CA ASN A 588 -24.86 -18.93 -2.03
C ASN A 588 -24.82 -19.92 -0.87
N ALA A 589 -23.95 -20.95 -0.92
CA ALA A 589 -23.74 -21.86 0.21
C ALA A 589 -23.18 -21.13 1.44
N LEU A 590 -22.22 -20.21 1.25
CA LEU A 590 -21.71 -19.31 2.30
C LEU A 590 -22.76 -18.32 2.80
N ASN A 591 -23.72 -17.92 1.94
CA ASN A 591 -24.76 -16.96 2.29
C ASN A 591 -25.83 -17.54 3.22
N ASN A 592 -26.35 -18.73 2.90
CA ASN A 592 -27.38 -19.42 3.69
C ASN A 592 -27.46 -20.91 3.34
N THR A 593 -27.03 -21.77 4.27
CA THR A 593 -27.23 -23.22 4.27
C THR A 593 -27.57 -23.63 5.71
N LYS A 594 -28.60 -24.47 5.92
CA LYS A 594 -29.04 -24.85 7.27
C LYS A 594 -28.00 -25.64 8.08
N ASP A 595 -27.09 -26.31 7.38
CA ASP A 595 -26.20 -27.34 7.92
C ASP A 595 -24.70 -26.96 7.87
N GLN A 596 -24.36 -25.69 7.64
CA GLN A 596 -22.98 -25.20 7.52
C GLN A 596 -22.77 -23.83 8.19
N GLU A 597 -21.53 -23.55 8.61
CA GLU A 597 -21.12 -22.22 9.08
C GLU A 597 -21.31 -21.18 7.94
N CYS A 598 -22.26 -20.26 8.12
CA CYS A 598 -22.61 -19.21 7.16
C CYS A 598 -22.09 -17.82 7.58
N ILE A 599 -22.23 -16.84 6.70
CA ILE A 599 -21.88 -15.44 7.00
C ILE A 599 -22.81 -14.84 8.08
N ARG A 600 -22.25 -13.92 8.89
CA ARG A 600 -22.90 -13.33 10.08
C ARG A 600 -24.16 -12.51 9.77
N PHE A 601 -24.17 -11.82 8.63
CA PHE A 601 -25.27 -11.01 8.14
C PHE A 601 -25.69 -11.54 6.76
N PRO A 602 -26.60 -12.54 6.70
CA PRO A 602 -27.06 -13.12 5.44
C PRO A 602 -27.64 -12.09 4.48
N LEU A 603 -27.25 -12.17 3.22
CA LEU A 603 -27.73 -11.27 2.16
C LEU A 603 -29.09 -11.75 1.64
N PRO A 604 -30.02 -10.84 1.28
CA PRO A 604 -31.37 -11.20 0.87
C PRO A 604 -31.37 -12.02 -0.44
N GLY A 605 -31.88 -13.26 -0.34
CA GLY A 605 -32.07 -14.15 -1.49
C GLY A 605 -30.76 -14.73 -2.04
N LYS A 606 -30.67 -14.83 -3.37
CA LYS A 606 -29.48 -15.37 -4.07
C LYS A 606 -28.54 -14.24 -4.49
N ILE A 607 -27.23 -14.45 -4.33
CA ILE A 607 -26.18 -13.53 -4.75
C ILE A 607 -26.22 -13.32 -6.27
N LYS A 608 -26.55 -12.08 -6.68
CA LYS A 608 -26.79 -11.66 -8.06
C LYS A 608 -25.81 -10.59 -8.57
N THR A 609 -25.27 -9.77 -7.68
CA THR A 609 -24.52 -8.54 -7.99
C THR A 609 -23.05 -8.59 -7.51
N ARG A 610 -22.26 -7.56 -7.86
CA ARG A 610 -20.84 -7.43 -7.49
C ARG A 610 -20.67 -7.20 -5.99
N ASP A 611 -21.34 -6.17 -5.50
CA ASP A 611 -21.49 -5.77 -4.10
C ASP A 611 -21.88 -6.95 -3.19
N MET A 612 -22.90 -7.75 -3.56
CA MET A 612 -23.24 -8.98 -2.82
C MET A 612 -22.08 -9.99 -2.76
N LYS A 613 -21.31 -10.18 -3.86
CA LYS A 613 -20.10 -11.04 -3.83
C LYS A 613 -19.02 -10.44 -2.92
N VAL A 614 -18.78 -9.13 -3.00
CA VAL A 614 -17.79 -8.42 -2.18
C VAL A 614 -18.13 -8.56 -0.70
N ASN A 615 -19.37 -8.25 -0.32
CA ASN A 615 -19.89 -8.35 1.05
C ASN A 615 -19.75 -9.78 1.59
N CYS A 616 -20.27 -10.78 0.85
CA CYS A 616 -20.18 -12.19 1.23
C CYS A 616 -18.72 -12.66 1.46
N LEU A 617 -17.79 -12.27 0.59
CA LEU A 617 -16.37 -12.63 0.74
C LEU A 617 -15.69 -11.93 1.93
N ILE A 618 -16.03 -10.67 2.24
CA ILE A 618 -15.54 -9.99 3.44
C ILE A 618 -16.00 -10.73 4.70
N GLN A 619 -17.31 -11.01 4.79
CA GLN A 619 -17.89 -11.71 5.93
C GLN A 619 -17.34 -13.13 6.09
N ALA A 620 -17.11 -13.86 5.00
CA ALA A 620 -16.52 -15.19 5.02
C ALA A 620 -15.10 -15.18 5.57
N VAL A 621 -14.27 -14.19 5.20
CA VAL A 621 -12.93 -14.02 5.78
C VAL A 621 -13.01 -13.68 7.27
N PHE A 622 -13.86 -12.73 7.67
CA PHE A 622 -14.01 -12.32 9.07
C PHE A 622 -14.58 -13.43 9.98
N GLY A 623 -15.44 -14.30 9.44
CA GLY A 623 -15.91 -15.51 10.12
C GLY A 623 -14.86 -16.63 10.18
N GLY A 624 -13.85 -16.59 9.31
CA GLY A 624 -12.86 -17.67 9.16
C GLY A 624 -13.36 -18.87 8.34
N LEU A 625 -14.42 -18.68 7.55
CA LEU A 625 -15.05 -19.72 6.74
C LEU A 625 -14.10 -20.25 5.65
N GLN A 626 -14.24 -21.53 5.31
CA GLN A 626 -13.35 -22.18 4.33
C GLN A 626 -13.73 -21.85 2.89
N ILE A 627 -12.93 -21.02 2.23
CA ILE A 627 -13.06 -20.68 0.81
C ILE A 627 -12.17 -21.62 -0.02
N TYR A 628 -12.71 -22.80 -0.34
CA TYR A 628 -12.01 -23.86 -1.10
C TYR A 628 -11.66 -23.47 -2.54
N ASP A 629 -12.46 -22.62 -3.19
CA ASP A 629 -12.18 -22.15 -4.56
C ASP A 629 -11.02 -21.14 -4.55
N THR A 630 -9.90 -21.49 -5.20
CA THR A 630 -8.70 -20.66 -5.24
C THR A 630 -8.89 -19.32 -5.97
N SER A 631 -9.90 -19.17 -6.82
CA SER A 631 -10.21 -17.89 -7.47
C SER A 631 -11.04 -16.97 -6.56
N LEU A 632 -12.00 -17.51 -5.80
CA LEU A 632 -12.71 -16.76 -4.76
C LEU A 632 -11.78 -16.36 -3.61
N ASN A 633 -10.85 -17.23 -3.21
CA ASN A 633 -9.87 -16.95 -2.16
C ASN A 633 -8.89 -15.83 -2.58
N GLN A 634 -8.48 -15.82 -3.86
CA GLN A 634 -7.70 -14.73 -4.46
C GLN A 634 -8.48 -13.40 -4.53
N ASP A 635 -9.75 -13.44 -4.95
CA ASP A 635 -10.59 -12.24 -4.96
C ASP A 635 -10.83 -11.70 -3.52
N ALA A 636 -11.12 -12.57 -2.54
CA ALA A 636 -11.26 -12.21 -1.13
C ALA A 636 -9.97 -11.57 -0.56
N THR A 637 -8.80 -12.12 -0.89
CA THR A 637 -7.50 -11.56 -0.47
C THR A 637 -7.27 -10.16 -1.03
N LYS A 638 -7.66 -9.89 -2.28
CA LYS A 638 -7.62 -8.52 -2.86
C LYS A 638 -8.61 -7.59 -2.16
N ILE A 639 -9.84 -8.04 -1.96
CA ILE A 639 -10.91 -7.28 -1.32
C ILE A 639 -10.48 -6.84 0.07
N VAL A 640 -9.96 -7.74 0.91
CA VAL A 640 -9.53 -7.39 2.28
C VAL A 640 -8.37 -6.38 2.28
N ARG A 641 -7.39 -6.51 1.36
CA ARG A 641 -6.28 -5.56 1.20
C ARG A 641 -6.74 -4.15 0.78
N ALA A 642 -7.78 -4.05 -0.06
CA ALA A 642 -8.37 -2.76 -0.42
C ALA A 642 -9.30 -2.23 0.67
N GLY A 643 -10.10 -3.09 1.29
CA GLY A 643 -10.98 -2.77 2.40
C GLY A 643 -10.25 -2.12 3.57
N GLU A 644 -9.05 -2.59 3.94
CA GLU A 644 -8.25 -1.99 5.02
C GLU A 644 -7.99 -0.48 4.81
N ARG A 645 -7.61 -0.05 3.59
CA ARG A 645 -7.38 1.38 3.30
C ARG A 645 -8.69 2.17 3.21
N VAL A 646 -9.73 1.57 2.64
CA VAL A 646 -11.06 2.20 2.50
C VAL A 646 -11.70 2.42 3.89
N SER A 647 -11.68 1.41 4.77
CA SER A 647 -12.23 1.52 6.12
C SER A 647 -11.43 2.48 7.02
N LYS A 648 -10.09 2.51 6.88
CA LYS A 648 -9.25 3.51 7.57
C LYS A 648 -9.58 4.93 7.12
N CYS A 649 -9.85 5.14 5.84
CA CYS A 649 -10.31 6.43 5.32
C CYS A 649 -11.71 6.79 5.83
N LEU A 650 -12.66 5.85 5.88
CA LEU A 650 -14.01 6.08 6.40
C LEU A 650 -14.00 6.53 7.87
N VAL A 651 -13.17 5.92 8.72
CA VAL A 651 -12.98 6.36 10.11
C VAL A 651 -12.54 7.82 10.19
N GLN A 652 -11.55 8.22 9.38
CA GLN A 652 -11.05 9.59 9.38
C GLN A 652 -12.00 10.59 8.73
N PHE A 653 -12.84 10.15 7.79
CA PHE A 653 -13.91 10.95 7.22
C PHE A 653 -14.98 11.25 8.29
N LEU A 654 -15.45 10.24 9.01
CA LEU A 654 -16.44 10.41 10.08
C LEU A 654 -15.90 11.19 11.28
N ASN A 655 -14.58 11.12 11.57
CA ASN A 655 -13.95 11.99 12.57
C ASN A 655 -14.12 13.50 12.29
N GLN A 656 -14.40 13.93 11.04
CA GLN A 656 -14.61 15.35 10.72
C GLN A 656 -15.97 15.89 11.23
N GLN A 657 -17.01 15.05 11.24
CA GLN A 657 -18.37 15.39 11.68
C GLN A 657 -18.96 14.20 12.47
N PRO A 658 -18.44 13.90 13.67
CA PRO A 658 -18.62 12.59 14.27
C PRO A 658 -19.95 12.42 15.03
N GLN A 659 -20.82 11.58 14.50
CA GLN A 659 -21.88 10.93 15.28
C GLN A 659 -21.33 9.66 15.93
N TYR A 660 -21.87 9.29 17.09
CA TYR A 660 -21.30 8.22 17.92
C TYR A 660 -21.39 6.83 17.27
N GLN A 661 -22.57 6.47 16.76
CA GLN A 661 -22.89 5.14 16.24
C GLN A 661 -22.14 4.81 14.94
N SER A 662 -22.08 5.74 13.98
CA SER A 662 -21.34 5.55 12.73
C SER A 662 -19.84 5.44 12.98
N LEU A 663 -19.26 6.31 13.83
CA LEU A 663 -17.83 6.30 14.15
C LEU A 663 -17.41 5.03 14.92
N LEU A 664 -18.19 4.62 15.92
CA LEU A 664 -18.01 3.35 16.63
C LEU A 664 -18.03 2.16 15.65
N SER A 665 -19.04 2.10 14.78
CA SER A 665 -19.19 1.04 13.78
C SER A 665 -18.04 1.03 12.77
N ALA A 666 -17.57 2.20 12.34
CA ALA A 666 -16.45 2.33 11.39
C ALA A 666 -15.11 1.91 12.01
N ILE A 667 -14.83 2.26 13.28
CA ILE A 667 -13.61 1.86 13.98
C ILE A 667 -13.59 0.34 14.22
N ILE A 668 -14.73 -0.23 14.61
CA ILE A 668 -14.91 -1.69 14.69
C ILE A 668 -14.64 -2.34 13.32
N LEU A 669 -15.27 -1.83 12.25
CA LEU A 669 -15.12 -2.39 10.90
C LEU A 669 -13.68 -2.30 10.38
N ALA A 670 -12.99 -1.18 10.61
CA ALA A 670 -11.59 -1.00 10.21
C ALA A 670 -10.64 -1.96 10.94
N LYS A 671 -10.91 -2.26 12.23
CA LYS A 671 -10.20 -3.29 12.99
C LYS A 671 -10.48 -4.69 12.47
N CYS A 672 -11.74 -4.98 12.09
CA CYS A 672 -12.11 -6.26 11.47
C CYS A 672 -11.37 -6.48 10.13
N PHE A 673 -11.20 -5.44 9.30
CA PHE A 673 -10.35 -5.52 8.10
C PHE A 673 -8.86 -5.77 8.44
N TYR A 674 -8.30 -5.02 9.40
CA TYR A 674 -6.89 -5.15 9.78
C TYR A 674 -6.55 -6.54 10.36
N ARG A 675 -7.42 -7.11 11.20
CA ARG A 675 -7.22 -8.43 11.82
C ARG A 675 -7.87 -9.60 11.08
N LYS A 676 -8.70 -9.33 10.06
CA LYS A 676 -9.35 -10.34 9.19
C LYS A 676 -10.24 -11.29 9.98
N LEU A 677 -10.95 -10.73 10.97
CA LEU A 677 -11.72 -11.40 12.01
C LEU A 677 -12.86 -10.48 12.45
N TRP A 678 -14.01 -11.04 12.86
CA TRP A 678 -15.05 -10.27 13.54
C TRP A 678 -14.64 -9.84 14.94
N GLU A 679 -15.18 -8.71 15.41
CA GLU A 679 -14.92 -8.14 16.74
C GLU A 679 -15.41 -9.04 17.88
N ASN A 680 -16.45 -9.84 17.63
CA ASN A 680 -17.01 -10.81 18.56
C ASN A 680 -16.50 -12.24 18.31
N THR A 681 -15.36 -12.42 17.64
CA THR A 681 -14.84 -13.75 17.28
C THR A 681 -14.43 -14.58 18.50
N PRO A 682 -14.75 -15.89 18.56
CA PRO A 682 -14.18 -16.80 19.55
C PRO A 682 -12.73 -17.19 19.23
N TYR A 683 -12.21 -16.79 18.06
CA TYR A 683 -10.89 -17.18 17.55
C TYR A 683 -9.80 -16.14 17.85
N VAL A 684 -9.88 -15.41 18.97
CA VAL A 684 -8.95 -14.32 19.31
C VAL A 684 -7.48 -14.76 19.32
N SER A 685 -7.23 -16.02 19.66
CA SER A 685 -5.90 -16.65 19.69
C SER A 685 -5.22 -16.71 18.32
N ARG A 686 -5.96 -16.65 17.20
CA ARG A 686 -5.43 -16.57 15.83
C ARG A 686 -4.62 -15.30 15.55
N GLN A 687 -4.71 -14.29 16.43
CA GLN A 687 -3.90 -13.07 16.36
C GLN A 687 -2.48 -13.24 16.96
N LEU A 688 -2.23 -14.34 17.69
CA LEU A 688 -0.97 -14.62 18.35
C LEU A 688 0.02 -15.30 17.40
N GLU A 689 1.31 -15.01 17.56
CA GLU A 689 2.35 -15.59 16.70
C GLU A 689 2.30 -17.13 16.77
N ARG A 690 2.47 -17.80 15.62
CA ARG A 690 2.49 -19.27 15.46
C ARG A 690 1.16 -19.99 15.73
N ILE A 691 0.08 -19.30 16.11
CA ILE A 691 -1.26 -19.90 16.24
C ILE A 691 -2.02 -19.78 14.91
N GLY A 692 -1.87 -20.80 14.06
CA GLY A 692 -2.66 -20.93 12.83
C GLY A 692 -4.16 -21.22 13.09
N PRO A 693 -5.02 -21.15 12.05
CA PRO A 693 -6.48 -21.29 12.19
C PRO A 693 -6.90 -22.56 12.93
N ALA A 694 -6.36 -23.72 12.57
CA ALA A 694 -6.70 -25.00 13.21
C ALA A 694 -6.38 -25.03 14.72
N LEU A 695 -5.27 -24.43 15.14
CA LEU A 695 -4.89 -24.33 16.55
C LEU A 695 -5.82 -23.38 17.31
N SER A 696 -6.22 -22.28 16.68
CA SER A 696 -7.19 -21.34 17.25
C SER A 696 -8.59 -21.96 17.39
N SER A 697 -9.06 -22.70 16.39
CA SER A 697 -10.33 -23.44 16.46
C SER A 697 -10.31 -24.52 17.54
N LEU A 698 -9.17 -25.18 17.75
CA LEU A 698 -9.01 -26.20 18.79
C LEU A 698 -9.01 -25.60 20.21
N LEU A 699 -8.38 -24.43 20.41
CA LEU A 699 -8.50 -23.64 21.63
C LEU A 699 -9.94 -23.17 21.90
N ALA A 700 -10.62 -22.61 20.88
CA ALA A 700 -12.00 -22.14 21.00
C ALA A 700 -12.98 -23.28 21.34
N LYS A 701 -12.84 -24.46 20.71
CA LYS A 701 -13.62 -25.66 21.05
C LYS A 701 -13.40 -26.17 22.49
N ASN A 702 -12.26 -25.86 23.10
CA ASN A 702 -11.97 -26.15 24.51
C ASN A 702 -12.24 -24.93 25.43
N GLY A 703 -13.15 -24.04 25.03
CA GLY A 703 -13.60 -22.89 25.83
C GLY A 703 -12.59 -21.75 25.96
N LYS A 704 -11.44 -21.79 25.25
CA LYS A 704 -10.39 -20.77 25.33
C LYS A 704 -10.62 -19.66 24.29
N THR A 705 -11.80 -19.06 24.36
CA THR A 705 -12.35 -18.12 23.37
C THR A 705 -11.95 -16.66 23.60
N SER A 706 -11.44 -16.31 24.78
CA SER A 706 -10.94 -14.98 25.12
C SER A 706 -9.47 -15.02 25.54
N PHE A 707 -8.75 -13.90 25.41
CA PHE A 707 -7.37 -13.79 25.89
C PHE A 707 -7.27 -14.04 27.40
N ARG A 708 -8.26 -13.55 28.17
CA ARG A 708 -8.37 -13.78 29.62
C ARG A 708 -8.43 -15.27 29.97
N ALA A 709 -9.30 -16.04 29.29
CA ALA A 709 -9.41 -17.49 29.49
C ALA A 709 -8.11 -18.26 29.13
N ILE A 710 -7.27 -17.72 28.25
CA ILE A 710 -5.95 -18.29 27.91
C ILE A 710 -4.94 -18.02 29.04
N VAL A 711 -4.93 -16.83 29.64
CA VAL A 711 -4.06 -16.46 30.78
C VAL A 711 -4.44 -17.20 32.06
N GLU A 712 -5.73 -17.42 32.28
CA GLU A 712 -6.31 -18.13 33.45
C GLU A 712 -6.21 -19.66 33.33
N SER A 713 -5.72 -20.20 32.21
CA SER A 713 -5.51 -21.64 32.03
C SER A 713 -4.22 -22.15 32.70
N ASN A 714 -4.04 -23.47 32.79
CA ASN A 714 -2.73 -24.06 33.04
C ASN A 714 -1.92 -24.13 31.72
N PRO A 715 -0.63 -23.74 31.68
CA PRO A 715 0.24 -23.97 30.52
C PRO A 715 0.22 -25.40 29.98
N ARG A 716 0.11 -26.40 30.86
CA ARG A 716 0.05 -27.83 30.48
C ARG A 716 -1.25 -28.21 29.79
N ASP A 717 -2.37 -27.57 30.13
CA ASP A 717 -3.62 -27.75 29.41
C ASP A 717 -3.56 -27.11 28.02
N LEU A 718 -2.91 -25.96 27.87
CA LEU A 718 -2.70 -25.37 26.54
C LEU A 718 -1.81 -26.27 25.67
N GLU A 719 -0.74 -26.83 26.23
CA GLU A 719 0.15 -27.80 25.57
C GLU A 719 -0.60 -29.08 25.16
N ARG A 720 -1.45 -29.63 26.06
CA ARG A 720 -2.33 -30.78 25.82
C ARG A 720 -3.39 -30.51 24.75
N ILE A 721 -4.12 -29.40 24.84
CA ILE A 721 -5.16 -29.00 23.87
C ILE A 721 -4.55 -28.82 22.48
N LEU A 722 -3.37 -28.20 22.38
CA LEU A 722 -2.71 -27.92 21.09
C LEU A 722 -1.95 -29.12 20.50
N ASN A 723 -1.80 -30.22 21.27
CA ASN A 723 -0.87 -31.31 20.98
C ASN A 723 0.54 -30.80 20.62
N ARG A 724 1.10 -29.96 21.50
CA ARG A 724 2.44 -29.37 21.37
C ARG A 724 3.27 -29.52 22.64
N PRO A 725 4.57 -29.83 22.52
CA PRO A 725 5.42 -30.04 23.68
C PRO A 725 5.68 -28.74 24.47
N PRO A 726 6.10 -28.87 25.74
CA PRO A 726 6.69 -27.78 26.50
C PRO A 726 7.82 -27.05 25.75
N PRO A 727 8.01 -25.74 25.95
CA PRO A 727 7.26 -24.83 26.80
C PRO A 727 6.21 -24.00 26.02
N MET A 728 5.55 -24.58 25.01
CA MET A 728 4.65 -23.84 24.10
C MET A 728 3.52 -23.10 24.84
N GLY A 729 2.91 -23.70 25.86
CA GLY A 729 1.81 -23.11 26.62
C GLY A 729 2.27 -21.93 27.47
N ASN A 730 3.48 -22.01 28.01
CA ASN A 730 4.11 -20.93 28.77
C ASN A 730 4.34 -19.70 27.88
N ARG A 731 4.90 -19.90 26.67
CA ARG A 731 5.09 -18.83 25.67
C ARG A 731 3.78 -18.18 25.22
N ILE A 732 2.72 -18.97 25.07
CA ILE A 732 1.38 -18.44 24.74
C ILE A 732 0.87 -17.57 25.90
N GLN A 733 1.00 -18.01 27.16
CA GLN A 733 0.58 -17.18 28.29
C GLN A 733 1.42 -15.92 28.48
N GLU A 734 2.73 -16.00 28.28
CA GLU A 734 3.64 -14.86 28.35
C GLU A 734 3.30 -13.79 27.30
N ALA A 735 3.13 -14.20 26.04
CA ALA A 735 2.72 -13.30 24.95
C ALA A 735 1.36 -12.63 25.20
N VAL A 736 0.42 -13.34 25.84
CA VAL A 736 -0.91 -12.79 26.17
C VAL A 736 -0.89 -11.93 27.45
N ARG A 737 -0.09 -12.28 28.46
CA ARG A 737 0.11 -11.49 29.70
C ARG A 737 0.77 -10.12 29.45
N GLY A 738 1.54 -9.99 28.36
CA GLY A 738 2.10 -8.73 27.91
C GLY A 738 1.10 -7.79 27.22
N LEU A 739 -0.09 -8.26 26.84
CA LEU A 739 -1.12 -7.41 26.24
C LEU A 739 -1.69 -6.44 27.29
N PRO A 740 -1.94 -5.15 26.95
CA PRO A 740 -2.50 -4.19 27.90
C PRO A 740 -4.00 -4.46 28.15
N TYR A 741 -4.34 -4.77 29.39
CA TYR A 741 -5.71 -4.97 29.86
C TYR A 741 -6.22 -3.74 30.61
N PHE A 742 -7.43 -3.28 30.29
CA PHE A 742 -8.03 -2.12 30.93
C PHE A 742 -9.30 -2.48 31.72
N SER A 743 -9.63 -1.68 32.74
CA SER A 743 -11.03 -1.41 33.10
C SER A 743 -11.45 -0.05 32.55
N LEU A 744 -12.76 0.10 32.37
CA LEU A 744 -13.43 1.31 31.92
C LEU A 744 -14.68 1.46 32.78
N ASP A 745 -14.72 2.50 33.59
CA ASP A 745 -15.71 2.69 34.64
C ASP A 745 -16.39 4.06 34.46
N LEU A 746 -17.71 4.13 34.70
CA LEU A 746 -18.54 5.32 34.49
C LEU A 746 -19.31 5.67 35.76
N GLU A 747 -19.15 6.91 36.23
CA GLU A 747 -19.74 7.40 37.48
C GLU A 747 -20.47 8.74 37.24
N GLY A 748 -21.69 8.89 37.76
CA GLY A 748 -22.43 10.15 37.72
C GLY A 748 -21.99 11.10 38.84
N SER A 749 -21.95 12.41 38.57
CA SER A 749 -21.62 13.40 39.61
C SER A 749 -22.89 13.92 40.31
N ASP A 750 -23.09 13.56 41.58
CA ASP A 750 -24.26 13.98 42.38
C ASP A 750 -24.44 15.51 42.44
N ASN A 751 -23.33 16.26 42.48
CA ASN A 751 -23.35 17.72 42.56
C ASN A 751 -23.62 18.42 41.23
N GLN A 752 -23.53 17.71 40.10
CA GLN A 752 -23.76 18.26 38.76
C GLN A 752 -24.45 17.23 37.87
N PHE A 753 -25.80 17.26 37.86
CA PHE A 753 -26.67 16.36 37.08
C PHE A 753 -26.33 16.21 35.58
N ALA A 754 -25.52 17.11 35.02
CA ALA A 754 -25.06 17.12 33.64
C ALA A 754 -23.63 16.57 33.44
N LYS A 755 -22.99 15.92 34.44
CA LYS A 755 -21.57 15.50 34.35
C LYS A 755 -21.35 14.03 34.71
N VAL A 756 -20.63 13.31 33.85
CA VAL A 756 -20.21 11.91 34.03
C VAL A 756 -18.68 11.85 34.08
N THR A 757 -18.15 11.17 35.09
CA THR A 757 -16.74 10.82 35.22
C THR A 757 -16.48 9.53 34.45
N VAL A 758 -15.39 9.51 33.68
CA VAL A 758 -14.95 8.38 32.86
C VAL A 758 -13.56 7.98 33.32
N THR A 759 -13.46 6.82 33.96
CA THR A 759 -12.20 6.32 34.53
C THR A 759 -11.68 5.17 33.67
N VAL A 760 -10.47 5.32 33.14
CA VAL A 760 -9.73 4.28 32.41
C VAL A 760 -8.55 3.84 33.26
N LYS A 761 -8.42 2.53 33.51
CA LYS A 761 -7.35 1.99 34.36
C LYS A 761 -6.63 0.83 33.68
N LEU A 762 -5.30 0.92 33.52
CA LEU A 762 -4.44 -0.16 33.06
C LEU A 762 -4.20 -1.14 34.21
N LEU A 763 -4.53 -2.41 34.01
CA LEU A 763 -4.54 -3.45 35.05
C LEU A 763 -3.19 -4.17 35.22
N ASN A 764 -2.32 -4.15 34.20
CA ASN A 764 -1.04 -4.88 34.17
C ASN A 764 0.17 -4.05 33.69
N PRO A 765 0.39 -2.80 34.15
CA PRO A 765 1.41 -1.89 33.61
C PRO A 765 2.82 -2.48 33.59
N GLU A 766 3.22 -3.19 34.65
CA GLU A 766 4.55 -3.83 34.74
C GLU A 766 4.81 -4.88 33.65
N LEU A 767 3.80 -5.69 33.30
CA LEU A 767 3.96 -6.77 32.32
C LEU A 767 4.01 -6.20 30.90
N VAL A 768 3.24 -5.14 30.64
CA VAL A 768 3.29 -4.38 29.39
C VAL A 768 4.67 -3.73 29.22
N LEU A 769 5.22 -3.11 30.27
CA LEU A 769 6.59 -2.58 30.31
C LEU A 769 7.64 -3.65 29.98
N LYS A 770 7.60 -4.78 30.68
CA LYS A 770 8.62 -5.83 30.56
C LYS A 770 8.64 -6.51 29.18
N ILE A 771 7.53 -6.45 28.42
CA ILE A 771 7.36 -7.23 27.18
C ILE A 771 7.31 -6.37 25.90
N ASN A 772 6.70 -5.17 25.91
CA ASN A 772 6.39 -4.42 24.67
C ASN A 772 7.31 -3.23 24.33
N MET A 773 8.34 -2.92 25.13
CA MET A 773 9.21 -1.74 24.94
C MET A 773 9.98 -1.70 23.61
N SER A 774 10.03 -2.80 22.85
CA SER A 774 10.76 -2.93 21.59
C SER A 774 9.90 -2.83 20.32
N SER A 775 8.56 -2.73 20.41
CA SER A 775 7.69 -2.84 19.24
C SER A 775 6.51 -1.86 19.20
N ASN A 776 6.62 -0.85 18.34
CA ASN A 776 5.56 0.03 17.81
C ASN A 776 4.43 0.42 18.77
N GLU A 777 4.41 1.69 19.21
CA GLU A 777 3.34 2.29 20.06
C GLU A 777 1.95 1.71 19.76
N HIS A 778 1.34 1.09 20.77
CA HIS A 778 -0.01 0.55 20.69
C HIS A 778 -1.00 1.54 21.30
N CYS A 779 -2.02 1.91 20.55
CA CYS A 779 -3.03 2.88 20.96
C CYS A 779 -4.42 2.24 21.08
N PHE A 780 -5.24 2.89 21.89
CA PHE A 780 -6.67 2.66 22.02
C PHE A 780 -7.41 3.96 21.72
N THR A 781 -8.64 3.86 21.24
CA THR A 781 -9.55 4.99 21.04
C THR A 781 -10.67 4.88 22.07
N LEU A 782 -10.73 5.84 23.00
CA LEU A 782 -11.86 6.02 23.89
C LEU A 782 -12.92 6.87 23.18
N LEU A 783 -14.04 6.24 22.87
CA LEU A 783 -15.27 6.91 22.44
C LEU A 783 -16.23 6.98 23.62
N VAL A 784 -16.85 8.13 23.84
CA VAL A 784 -17.99 8.29 24.75
C VAL A 784 -19.09 8.99 23.99
N GLY A 785 -20.31 8.48 24.08
CA GLY A 785 -21.50 9.02 23.42
C GLY A 785 -22.76 8.76 24.23
N ASP A 786 -23.91 9.19 23.71
CA ASP A 786 -25.17 9.17 24.45
C ASP A 786 -26.36 8.56 23.69
N SER A 787 -27.50 8.44 24.38
CA SER A 787 -28.76 7.90 23.83
C SER A 787 -29.30 8.65 22.60
N GLU A 788 -28.83 9.88 22.35
CA GLU A 788 -29.24 10.73 21.23
C GLU A 788 -28.21 10.69 20.08
N ASN A 789 -27.32 9.69 20.07
CA ASN A 789 -26.24 9.48 19.10
C ASN A 789 -25.16 10.58 19.06
N ARG A 790 -25.09 11.44 20.09
CA ARG A 790 -24.10 12.52 20.15
C ARG A 790 -22.78 11.97 20.68
N LEU A 791 -21.68 12.33 20.02
CA LEU A 791 -20.34 12.06 20.55
C LEU A 791 -20.03 13.08 21.66
N LEU A 792 -19.74 12.59 22.87
CA LEU A 792 -19.34 13.40 24.02
C LEU A 792 -17.81 13.48 24.18
N LEU A 793 -17.09 12.43 23.73
CA LEU A 793 -15.62 12.38 23.73
C LEU A 793 -15.11 11.42 22.65
N ASN A 794 -14.05 11.82 21.96
CA ASN A 794 -13.19 10.94 21.17
C ASN A 794 -11.74 11.25 21.56
N LYS A 795 -11.05 10.30 22.21
CA LYS A 795 -9.67 10.47 22.67
C LYS A 795 -8.82 9.25 22.33
N ARG A 796 -7.76 9.47 21.56
CA ARG A 796 -6.69 8.50 21.36
C ARG A 796 -5.81 8.44 22.60
N ILE A 797 -5.53 7.24 23.09
CA ILE A 797 -4.74 6.95 24.29
C ILE A 797 -3.60 6.02 23.88
N ARG A 798 -2.33 6.40 24.14
CA ARG A 798 -1.20 5.50 23.92
C ARG A 798 -1.01 4.61 25.14
N THR A 799 -0.66 3.34 24.90
CA THR A 799 -0.36 2.39 25.98
C THR A 799 0.86 2.84 26.81
N VAL A 800 1.82 3.54 26.20
CA VAL A 800 2.99 4.11 26.88
C VAL A 800 2.57 5.17 27.91
N ASP A 801 1.62 6.05 27.57
CA ASP A 801 1.12 7.07 28.49
C ASP A 801 0.41 6.43 29.69
N MET A 802 -0.41 5.40 29.44
CA MET A 802 -1.08 4.62 30.49
C MET A 802 -0.13 3.73 31.30
N VAL A 803 1.04 3.39 30.76
CA VAL A 803 2.09 2.67 31.49
C VAL A 803 2.76 3.59 32.53
N LEU A 804 2.94 4.87 32.20
CA LEU A 804 3.49 5.89 33.10
C LEU A 804 2.43 6.40 34.09
N SER A 805 1.17 6.50 33.67
CA SER A 805 0.02 6.87 34.51
C SER A 805 -1.08 5.80 34.40
N PRO A 806 -1.07 4.73 35.22
CA PRO A 806 -2.02 3.62 35.14
C PRO A 806 -3.50 3.96 35.31
N ILE A 807 -3.84 5.19 35.74
CA ILE A 807 -5.21 5.68 35.83
C ILE A 807 -5.30 6.98 35.03
N LEU A 808 -6.37 7.10 34.22
CA LEU A 808 -6.76 8.30 33.49
C LEU A 808 -8.23 8.58 33.82
N VAL A 809 -8.47 9.63 34.60
CA VAL A 809 -9.81 10.14 34.90
C VAL A 809 -10.13 11.29 33.95
N LEU A 810 -11.31 11.27 33.35
CA LEU A 810 -11.85 12.32 32.48
C LEU A 810 -13.27 12.67 32.95
N SER A 811 -13.82 13.78 32.45
CA SER A 811 -15.23 14.09 32.62
C SER A 811 -15.85 14.51 31.30
N VAL A 812 -17.09 14.09 31.06
CA VAL A 812 -17.91 14.50 29.93
C VAL A 812 -19.19 15.16 30.42
N ASN A 813 -19.70 16.13 29.66
CA ASN A 813 -20.99 16.74 29.95
C ASN A 813 -22.09 16.02 29.16
N GLN A 814 -23.12 15.54 29.85
CA GLN A 814 -24.28 14.88 29.25
C GLN A 814 -25.42 15.88 29.05
N ASN A 815 -25.88 16.04 27.81
CA ASN A 815 -26.91 17.02 27.47
C ASN A 815 -28.32 16.42 27.66
N ASN A 816 -28.67 16.11 28.92
CA ASN A 816 -29.94 15.49 29.34
C ASN A 816 -30.30 14.15 28.64
N ALA A 817 -29.29 13.41 28.16
CA ALA A 817 -29.48 12.07 27.61
C ALA A 817 -29.92 11.07 28.69
N LYS A 818 -30.57 9.98 28.28
CA LYS A 818 -31.07 8.92 29.19
C LYS A 818 -29.98 7.92 29.58
N GLU A 819 -29.02 7.72 28.69
CA GLU A 819 -27.92 6.76 28.86
C GLU A 819 -26.65 7.36 28.27
N VAL A 820 -25.51 7.07 28.89
CA VAL A 820 -24.18 7.41 28.38
C VAL A 820 -23.38 6.12 28.24
N TYR A 821 -22.78 5.96 27.07
CA TYR A 821 -22.03 4.79 26.64
C TYR A 821 -20.55 5.16 26.48
N ALA A 822 -19.64 4.34 27.00
CA ALA A 822 -18.22 4.47 26.73
C ALA A 822 -17.66 3.17 26.14
N ASN A 823 -16.79 3.30 25.14
CA ASN A 823 -16.10 2.21 24.47
C ASN A 823 -14.62 2.54 24.35
N LEU A 824 -13.76 1.76 25.01
CA LEU A 824 -12.32 1.80 24.86
C LEU A 824 -11.91 0.72 23.86
N LEU A 825 -11.67 1.14 22.62
CA LEU A 825 -11.42 0.25 21.48
C LEU A 825 -9.93 0.15 21.20
N SER A 826 -9.39 -1.07 21.16
CA SER A 826 -7.99 -1.28 20.77
C SER A 826 -7.81 -1.02 19.29
N GLU A 827 -6.83 -0.22 18.85
CA GLU A 827 -6.58 -0.04 17.41
C GLU A 827 -6.01 -1.30 16.75
N LYS A 828 -5.35 -2.16 17.53
CA LYS A 828 -4.61 -3.33 17.02
C LYS A 828 -5.28 -4.66 17.33
N TRP A 829 -5.94 -4.88 18.47
CA TRP A 829 -6.33 -6.23 18.91
C TRP A 829 -7.83 -6.40 19.09
N ILE A 830 -8.39 -7.48 18.55
CA ILE A 830 -9.75 -7.92 18.84
C ILE A 830 -9.74 -8.71 20.15
N GLY A 831 -10.71 -8.47 21.03
CA GLY A 831 -10.80 -9.12 22.35
C GLY A 831 -10.00 -8.44 23.47
N LEU A 832 -9.54 -7.20 23.25
CA LEU A 832 -9.06 -6.28 24.31
C LEU A 832 -9.95 -5.03 24.46
N ASP A 833 -11.09 -4.98 23.76
CA ASP A 833 -12.03 -3.86 23.85
C ASP A 833 -12.82 -3.93 25.17
N VAL A 834 -13.10 -2.78 25.76
CA VAL A 834 -13.88 -2.66 27.01
C VAL A 834 -14.99 -1.64 26.80
N SER A 835 -16.20 -1.96 27.25
CA SER A 835 -17.36 -1.08 27.17
C SER A 835 -18.04 -0.92 28.52
N ALA A 836 -18.58 0.28 28.76
CA ALA A 836 -19.32 0.64 29.96
C ALA A 836 -20.58 1.43 29.57
N THR A 837 -21.60 1.38 30.42
CA THR A 837 -22.86 2.10 30.21
C THR A 837 -23.44 2.52 31.54
N ILE A 838 -23.80 3.79 31.67
CA ILE A 838 -24.51 4.33 32.82
C ILE A 838 -25.89 4.82 32.40
N LYS A 839 -26.92 4.43 33.15
CA LYS A 839 -28.29 4.94 32.97
C LYS A 839 -28.47 6.21 33.80
N VAL A 840 -28.74 7.31 33.12
CA VAL A 840 -28.93 8.64 33.69
C VAL A 840 -30.39 8.75 34.14
N SER A 841 -30.71 8.06 35.24
CA SER A 841 -32.06 8.09 35.79
C SER A 841 -32.43 9.52 36.20
N ASN A 842 -33.66 9.94 35.85
CA ASN A 842 -34.12 11.29 36.15
C ASN A 842 -34.26 11.46 37.68
N LEU A 843 -33.24 12.04 38.33
CA LEU A 843 -33.25 12.40 39.75
C LEU A 843 -34.35 13.41 40.13
N LYS A 844 -35.07 13.94 39.13
CA LYS A 844 -36.43 14.51 39.29
C LYS A 844 -37.33 13.63 40.16
N HIS A 845 -37.29 12.30 40.03
CA HIS A 845 -38.14 11.42 40.84
C HIS A 845 -37.74 11.41 42.33
N LEU A 846 -36.45 11.58 42.62
CA LEU A 846 -35.94 11.74 43.99
C LEU A 846 -36.27 13.13 44.54
N GLN A 847 -36.14 14.20 43.74
CA GLN A 847 -36.60 15.54 44.12
C GLN A 847 -38.13 15.62 44.31
N GLN A 848 -38.91 14.89 43.52
CA GLN A 848 -40.37 14.89 43.61
C GLN A 848 -40.85 14.05 44.81
N ASN A 849 -40.20 12.92 45.10
CA ASN A 849 -40.43 12.16 46.34
C ASN A 849 -39.97 12.94 47.58
N LEU A 850 -38.88 13.71 47.50
CA LEU A 850 -38.45 14.63 48.56
C LEU A 850 -39.44 15.78 48.74
N LYS A 851 -39.93 16.43 47.67
CA LYS A 851 -40.98 17.46 47.76
C LYS A 851 -42.25 16.91 48.38
N VAL A 852 -42.77 15.77 47.91
CA VAL A 852 -43.96 15.12 48.48
C VAL A 852 -43.75 14.73 49.95
N SER A 853 -42.53 14.33 50.33
CA SER A 853 -42.18 14.05 51.73
C SER A 853 -42.12 15.31 52.59
N ILE A 854 -41.53 16.40 52.08
CA ILE A 854 -41.44 17.71 52.76
C ILE A 854 -42.83 18.33 52.90
N GLU A 855 -43.66 18.29 51.86
CA GLU A 855 -45.06 18.74 51.90
C GLU A 855 -45.90 17.91 52.86
N LYS A 856 -45.69 16.59 52.94
CA LYS A 856 -46.30 15.75 53.99
C LYS A 856 -45.86 16.20 55.38
N ILE A 857 -44.54 16.35 55.62
CA ILE A 857 -43.99 16.80 56.92
C ILE A 857 -44.51 18.20 57.30
N GLN A 858 -44.63 19.11 56.35
CA GLN A 858 -45.20 20.45 56.57
C GLN A 858 -46.70 20.38 56.89
N LYS A 859 -47.49 19.57 56.18
CA LYS A 859 -48.91 19.33 56.50
C LYS A 859 -49.09 18.67 57.87
N THR A 860 -48.24 17.71 58.27
CA THR A 860 -48.24 17.10 59.62
C THR A 860 -47.82 18.09 60.71
N LYS A 861 -46.99 19.10 60.41
CA LYS A 861 -46.69 20.20 61.33
C LYS A 861 -47.84 21.20 61.46
N GLN A 862 -48.54 21.53 60.37
CA GLN A 862 -49.72 22.40 60.41
C GLN A 862 -50.90 21.76 61.13
N SER A 863 -51.20 20.47 60.89
CA SER A 863 -52.30 19.78 61.58
C SER A 863 -52.05 19.55 63.08
N LYS A 864 -50.78 19.60 63.53
CA LYS A 864 -50.43 19.61 64.96
C LYS A 864 -50.42 20.99 65.62
N LEU A 865 -50.73 22.07 64.91
CA LEU A 865 -50.74 23.44 65.46
C LEU A 865 -52.15 24.00 65.74
N ILE A 866 -53.21 23.23 65.48
CA ILE A 866 -54.61 23.70 65.53
C ILE A 866 -55.39 23.08 66.71
N LEU A 867 -54.87 22.04 67.36
CA LEU A 867 -55.55 21.30 68.44
C LEU A 867 -54.73 21.27 69.74
N THR A 868 -54.89 22.32 70.56
CA THR A 868 -55.06 22.33 72.04
C THR A 868 -54.94 23.78 72.51
N ASN A 869 -56.03 24.38 73.00
CA ASN A 869 -55.97 25.72 73.59
C ASN A 869 -57.03 25.90 74.69
N THR A 870 -56.82 25.23 75.82
CA THR A 870 -57.62 25.36 77.05
C THR A 870 -56.67 25.37 78.27
N GLU A 871 -56.66 26.53 78.94
CA GLU A 871 -56.50 26.78 80.38
C GLU A 871 -55.72 25.76 81.26
N GLU A 872 -54.62 26.22 81.90
CA GLU A 872 -54.61 26.59 83.33
C GLU A 872 -53.21 27.09 83.81
N LYS A 873 -53.08 27.42 85.10
CA LYS A 873 -51.93 28.04 85.81
C LYS A 873 -51.73 27.34 87.17
N PRO A 874 -50.64 27.59 87.95
CA PRO A 874 -49.23 27.82 87.62
C PRO A 874 -48.23 27.13 88.63
N LYS A 875 -46.91 27.43 88.53
CA LYS A 875 -45.84 27.24 89.56
C LYS A 875 -45.44 25.76 89.82
N LYS A 876 -44.17 25.38 90.12
CA LYS A 876 -43.13 26.02 90.97
C LYS A 876 -41.72 25.37 90.77
N LEU A 877 -40.67 26.06 91.24
CA LEU A 877 -39.34 25.58 91.73
C LEU A 877 -38.15 25.15 90.79
N LYS A 878 -37.08 25.98 90.88
CA LYS A 878 -35.64 25.65 91.10
C LYS A 878 -34.74 24.90 90.07
N LYS A 879 -33.90 25.71 89.39
CA LYS A 879 -32.40 25.71 89.31
C LYS A 879 -31.64 24.83 90.35
N PRO A 880 -30.37 24.38 90.12
CA PRO A 880 -29.23 25.14 89.54
C PRO A 880 -28.35 24.33 88.53
N THR A 881 -27.12 24.65 88.09
CA THR A 881 -25.99 25.51 88.58
C THR A 881 -25.05 26.01 87.45
N LEU A 882 -24.44 27.20 87.66
CA LEU A 882 -23.13 27.78 87.22
C LEU A 882 -22.57 27.58 85.76
N ILE A 883 -21.94 28.52 85.03
CA ILE A 883 -21.07 29.73 85.31
C ILE A 883 -19.63 29.29 85.71
N GLU A 884 -18.48 29.86 85.30
CA GLU A 884 -18.00 31.19 84.83
C GLU A 884 -16.95 30.97 83.66
N GLN A 885 -16.12 31.83 83.02
CA GLN A 885 -15.60 33.23 83.06
C GLN A 885 -15.63 33.85 81.62
N ILE A 886 -15.51 35.17 81.32
CA ILE A 886 -14.74 36.36 81.77
C ILE A 886 -13.29 36.44 81.22
N GLN A 887 -12.69 37.57 80.80
CA GLN A 887 -13.04 38.66 79.83
C GLN A 887 -11.78 39.57 79.59
N GLU A 888 -11.93 40.71 78.87
CA GLU A 888 -10.92 41.78 78.57
C GLU A 888 -9.83 41.47 77.52
N LYS A 889 -9.27 42.41 76.72
CA LYS A 889 -9.42 43.87 76.46
C LYS A 889 -9.14 44.11 74.94
N HIS A 890 -9.92 44.84 74.13
CA HIS A 890 -10.07 46.32 73.96
C HIS A 890 -8.81 47.10 73.51
N ALA A 891 -8.86 48.13 72.63
CA ALA A 891 -9.94 48.81 71.86
C ALA A 891 -9.46 49.11 70.39
N GLY A 892 -10.04 49.91 69.47
CA GLY A 892 -11.16 50.89 69.36
C GLY A 892 -11.26 51.36 67.87
N MET A 893 -11.96 52.42 67.40
CA MET A 893 -12.97 53.36 67.94
C MET A 893 -13.70 54.15 66.78
N TYR A 894 -14.30 55.31 67.04
CA TYR A 894 -15.21 56.15 66.19
C TYR A 894 -14.48 57.08 65.16
N ASN A 895 -15.08 57.86 64.21
CA ASN A 895 -16.48 58.28 63.92
C ASN A 895 -16.75 58.75 62.43
N LEU A 896 -17.99 59.17 62.11
CA LEU A 896 -18.59 59.70 60.83
C LEU A 896 -18.46 61.26 60.63
N PRO A 897 -19.10 61.99 59.65
CA PRO A 897 -19.70 61.74 58.30
C PRO A 897 -19.30 62.78 57.17
N GLY A 898 -19.88 62.78 55.94
CA GLY A 898 -19.74 63.91 54.97
C GLY A 898 -20.51 63.86 53.61
N MET A 899 -21.37 64.85 53.33
CA MET A 899 -22.39 65.00 52.24
C MET A 899 -22.01 65.19 50.73
N LYS A 900 -22.87 64.62 49.83
CA LYS A 900 -23.64 65.24 48.67
C LYS A 900 -23.07 65.60 47.25
N LEU A 901 -23.97 65.32 46.27
CA LEU A 901 -24.42 66.11 45.07
C LEU A 901 -23.82 65.94 43.64
N LYS A 902 -24.65 65.33 42.76
CA LYS A 902 -25.02 65.63 41.35
C LYS A 902 -24.05 66.35 40.37
N THR A 903 -23.90 65.75 39.17
CA THR A 903 -24.37 66.32 37.87
C THR A 903 -24.54 65.21 36.79
N ASN A 904 -25.33 65.50 35.73
CA ASN A 904 -25.56 64.67 34.53
C ASN A 904 -24.99 65.42 33.28
N PRO A 905 -25.41 65.14 32.03
CA PRO A 905 -24.99 64.10 31.05
C PRO A 905 -24.33 64.83 29.81
N PRO A 906 -24.50 64.50 28.49
CA PRO A 906 -24.96 63.30 27.76
C PRO A 906 -24.15 62.89 26.49
N GLN A 907 -24.51 61.72 25.92
CA GLN A 907 -24.68 61.39 24.47
C GLN A 907 -23.55 61.47 23.41
N ASN A 908 -23.68 60.52 22.46
CA ASN A 908 -23.28 60.55 21.03
C ASN A 908 -21.77 60.49 20.66
N SER A 909 -21.35 59.88 19.53
CA SER A 909 -21.98 58.88 18.64
C SER A 909 -20.95 58.30 17.63
N THR A 910 -21.41 57.45 16.69
CA THR A 910 -20.76 56.94 15.44
C THR A 910 -20.08 55.55 15.48
N HIS A 911 -20.15 54.88 14.32
CA HIS A 911 -19.65 53.52 14.02
C HIS A 911 -18.28 53.57 13.32
N VAL A 912 -17.52 52.46 13.35
CA VAL A 912 -17.27 51.55 12.20
C VAL A 912 -16.27 50.44 12.61
N ASP A 913 -16.36 49.30 11.95
CA ASP A 913 -15.58 48.06 12.20
C ASP A 913 -14.05 48.19 12.06
N LEU A 914 -13.29 47.29 12.72
CA LEU A 914 -12.58 46.20 12.02
C LEU A 914 -11.80 45.22 12.93
N ASN A 915 -12.16 43.93 12.80
CA ASN A 915 -11.30 42.74 12.72
C ASN A 915 -9.99 42.55 13.53
N LYS A 916 -9.90 41.35 14.13
CA LYS A 916 -8.69 40.52 14.39
C LYS A 916 -7.68 40.96 15.47
N CYS A 917 -7.44 40.05 16.42
CA CYS A 917 -6.15 39.90 17.10
C CYS A 917 -5.75 38.42 17.14
N GLN A 918 -4.55 38.10 16.66
CA GLN A 918 -3.90 36.79 16.81
C GLN A 918 -2.83 36.87 17.90
N TYR A 919 -2.62 35.77 18.62
CA TYR A 919 -1.54 35.66 19.62
C TYR A 919 -0.15 35.66 18.96
N ARG A 920 0.77 36.46 19.50
CA ARG A 920 2.23 36.31 19.31
C ARG A 920 2.85 35.62 20.52
N PRO A 921 3.80 34.68 20.35
CA PRO A 921 4.78 34.36 21.39
C PRO A 921 5.92 35.40 21.42
N LEU A 922 6.58 35.55 22.57
CA LEU A 922 7.68 36.50 22.79
C LEU A 922 9.07 35.88 22.50
N ARG A 923 10.04 36.73 22.18
CA ARG A 923 11.49 36.43 22.13
C ARG A 923 12.19 36.93 23.39
N LYS A 924 13.36 36.35 23.69
CA LYS A 924 14.53 37.02 24.27
C LYS A 924 15.77 36.60 23.44
N GLU A 925 16.50 37.57 22.88
CA GLU A 925 17.84 38.03 23.33
C GLU A 925 18.90 36.93 23.10
N GLN A 926 19.70 36.91 22.01
CA GLN A 926 20.68 37.89 21.46
C GLN A 926 21.81 38.32 22.42
N LEU A 927 23.05 38.03 22.01
CA LEU A 927 24.09 39.05 21.82
C LEU A 927 25.17 38.58 20.81
N VAL A 928 25.88 39.55 20.24
CA VAL A 928 26.62 39.54 18.95
C VAL A 928 28.14 39.33 19.16
N PRO A 929 28.93 38.86 18.16
CA PRO A 929 30.32 38.39 18.36
C PRO A 929 31.40 39.43 17.97
N LEU A 930 32.66 39.01 18.01
CA LEU A 930 33.83 39.68 17.39
C LEU A 930 34.82 38.65 16.81
N GLU A 931 35.63 39.08 15.85
CA GLU A 931 36.57 38.25 15.05
C GLU A 931 38.04 38.57 15.39
N ALA A 932 39.00 37.67 15.08
CA ALA A 932 40.20 38.00 14.28
C ALA A 932 41.26 36.86 14.16
N SER A 933 41.81 36.72 12.94
CA SER A 933 43.22 36.42 12.54
C SER A 933 44.03 35.21 13.09
N GLU A 934 44.24 34.25 12.17
CA GLU A 934 45.54 33.83 11.58
C GLU A 934 46.57 32.84 12.22
N LYS A 935 47.02 31.92 11.32
CA LYS A 935 48.41 31.43 11.04
C LYS A 935 49.12 30.35 11.90
N THR A 936 49.32 29.18 11.25
CA THR A 936 50.57 28.35 11.13
C THR A 936 51.30 27.79 12.37
N ALA A 937 51.95 26.61 12.37
CA ALA A 937 51.98 25.43 11.48
C ALA A 937 52.82 24.29 12.13
N LEU A 938 52.98 23.16 11.41
CA LEU A 938 54.12 22.20 11.46
C LEU A 938 54.37 21.33 12.71
N THR A 939 53.96 20.05 12.58
CA THR A 939 54.80 18.82 12.62
C THR A 939 55.73 18.42 13.78
N ASP A 940 55.71 17.10 14.01
CA ASP A 940 56.84 16.19 14.31
C ASP A 940 57.21 15.73 15.74
N GLU A 941 57.90 14.60 15.67
CA GLU A 941 58.32 13.56 16.61
C GLU A 941 58.75 13.95 18.03
N LEU A 942 58.62 12.99 18.95
CA LEU A 942 59.79 12.47 19.67
C LEU A 942 59.55 11.07 20.25
N THR A 943 60.52 10.17 20.04
CA THR A 943 60.52 8.79 20.57
C THR A 943 61.63 8.64 21.62
N ILE A 944 61.29 8.35 22.88
CA ILE A 944 62.28 8.05 23.94
C ILE A 944 61.88 6.79 24.72
N GLN A 945 62.90 5.97 25.03
CA GLN A 945 62.79 4.67 25.72
C GLN A 945 62.79 4.85 27.25
N GLY A 946 62.13 3.96 28.02
CA GLY A 946 61.95 4.19 29.47
C GLY A 946 61.57 2.99 30.37
N HIS A 947 62.25 1.86 30.21
CA HIS A 947 62.39 0.74 31.17
C HIS A 947 61.25 0.28 32.13
N ILE A 948 60.89 -1.01 31.97
CA ILE A 948 60.85 -2.05 33.03
C ILE A 948 59.95 -1.83 34.28
N ARG A 949 58.89 -2.65 34.38
CA ARG A 949 58.74 -3.57 35.55
C ARG A 949 58.02 -4.87 35.17
N ARG A 950 58.27 -5.93 35.94
CA ARG A 950 57.82 -7.31 35.67
C ARG A 950 56.52 -7.62 36.41
N GLY A 951 55.62 -8.36 35.77
CA GLY A 951 54.54 -9.11 36.40
C GLY A 951 54.28 -10.40 35.62
N ARG A 952 54.53 -11.57 36.24
CA ARG A 952 54.24 -12.89 35.67
C ARG A 952 53.09 -13.51 36.46
N GLU A 953 52.18 -14.20 35.77
CA GLU A 953 51.71 -15.51 36.22
C GLU A 953 51.23 -16.37 35.04
N LYS A 954 51.11 -17.70 35.23
CA LYS A 954 51.08 -18.68 34.12
C LYS A 954 50.56 -20.06 34.55
N ARG A 955 49.97 -20.83 33.61
CA ARG A 955 49.37 -22.20 33.76
C ARG A 955 47.98 -22.14 34.45
N ILE A 956 47.10 -23.16 34.48
CA ILE A 956 47.11 -24.64 34.24
C ILE A 956 45.77 -24.97 33.46
N SER A 957 45.60 -25.83 32.43
CA SER A 957 45.72 -27.31 32.25
C SER A 957 44.65 -28.14 33.04
N LYS A 958 44.06 -29.28 32.61
CA LYS A 958 44.02 -30.08 31.34
C LYS A 958 42.94 -31.21 31.50
N TYR A 959 42.51 -31.88 30.41
CA TYR A 959 41.56 -33.03 30.32
C TYR A 959 40.04 -32.70 30.50
N GLY A 960 39.07 -33.46 29.96
CA GLY A 960 39.13 -34.46 28.85
C GLY A 960 38.06 -35.59 28.91
N ARG A 961 37.44 -35.93 27.75
CA ARG A 961 36.56 -37.11 27.46
C ARG A 961 35.19 -37.15 28.19
N ASP A 962 34.10 -37.82 27.78
CA ASP A 962 33.58 -38.47 26.54
C ASP A 962 32.09 -38.84 26.83
N SER A 963 31.12 -39.14 25.93
CA SER A 963 30.93 -39.10 24.45
C SER A 963 29.42 -39.38 24.12
N ARG A 964 29.07 -39.73 22.86
CA ARG A 964 27.77 -40.23 22.28
C ARG A 964 26.85 -39.23 21.56
N GLU A 965 26.54 -39.59 20.31
CA GLU A 965 25.62 -39.01 19.30
C GLU A 965 24.21 -39.67 19.36
N PRO A 966 23.22 -39.46 18.43
CA PRO A 966 23.13 -38.59 17.24
C PRO A 966 21.88 -37.64 17.29
N SER A 967 21.45 -36.87 16.27
CA SER A 967 21.61 -36.94 14.81
C SER A 967 21.36 -35.59 14.11
N GLY A 968 21.89 -35.40 12.89
CA GLY A 968 21.60 -34.23 12.04
C GLY A 968 22.24 -34.31 10.65
N ILE A 969 21.45 -34.58 9.62
CA ILE A 969 21.95 -34.84 8.26
C ILE A 969 22.33 -33.54 7.53
N ALA A 970 23.57 -33.47 7.03
CA ALA A 970 24.03 -32.44 6.12
C ALA A 970 24.55 -33.08 4.81
N LEU A 971 23.97 -32.69 3.66
CA LEU A 971 24.38 -33.17 2.35
C LEU A 971 25.32 -32.17 1.68
N TYR A 972 26.60 -32.54 1.58
CA TYR A 972 27.58 -31.87 0.73
C TYR A 972 27.36 -32.25 -0.74
N PHE A 973 27.40 -31.27 -1.65
CA PHE A 973 27.59 -31.51 -3.08
C PHE A 973 29.01 -31.11 -3.49
N ASN A 974 29.87 -32.11 -3.71
CA ASN A 974 31.20 -31.91 -4.28
C ASN A 974 31.12 -31.76 -5.80
N PHE A 975 31.81 -30.75 -6.34
CA PHE A 975 32.08 -30.63 -7.78
C PHE A 975 33.34 -31.42 -8.16
N PRO A 976 33.27 -32.41 -9.07
CA PRO A 976 34.47 -33.02 -9.64
C PRO A 976 35.02 -32.18 -10.80
N LEU A 977 36.14 -31.51 -10.57
CA LEU A 977 36.97 -30.96 -11.65
C LEU A 977 37.57 -32.11 -12.47
N ARG A 978 37.22 -32.23 -13.76
CA ARG A 978 37.90 -33.13 -14.70
C ARG A 978 38.88 -32.37 -15.58
N LEU A 979 40.16 -32.68 -15.39
CA LEU A 979 41.22 -32.39 -16.36
C LEU A 979 41.07 -33.34 -17.57
N ALA A 980 41.25 -32.80 -18.78
CA ALA A 980 41.54 -33.54 -20.00
C ALA A 980 42.43 -32.66 -20.88
N ASN A 981 43.48 -33.23 -21.48
CA ASN A 981 44.49 -32.47 -22.23
C ASN A 981 45.15 -33.38 -23.29
N ARG A 982 45.55 -32.80 -24.43
CA ARG A 982 46.11 -33.45 -25.65
C ARG A 982 45.09 -34.28 -26.47
N GLY A 983 45.18 -34.33 -27.81
CA GLY A 983 46.10 -33.62 -28.72
C GLY A 983 46.00 -34.09 -30.20
N LYS A 984 46.95 -33.65 -31.03
CA LYS A 984 47.03 -33.70 -32.52
C LYS A 984 46.13 -32.66 -33.22
N VAL A 985 46.57 -31.78 -34.14
CA VAL A 985 47.74 -31.68 -35.07
C VAL A 985 47.63 -32.47 -36.38
N MET A 986 47.34 -31.77 -37.48
CA MET A 986 48.14 -31.73 -38.72
C MET A 986 47.65 -30.59 -39.64
N SER A 987 48.55 -30.12 -40.52
CA SER A 987 48.38 -29.08 -41.57
C SER A 987 47.60 -27.83 -41.17
#